data_AF-G2FWP8-F1
#
_entry.id   AF-G2FWP8-F1
#
_cell.length_a   1.000
_cell.length_b   1.000
_cell.length_c   1.000
_cell.angle_alpha   90.00
_cell.angle_beta   90.00
_cell.angle_gamma   90.00
#
_symmetry.space_group_name_H-M   'P 1'
#
loop_
_entity.id
_entity.type
_entity.pdbx_description
1 polymer ?
#
loop_
_entity_poly.entity_id
_entity_poly.type
_entity_poly.pdbx_seq_one_letter_code
_entity_poly.pdbx_strand_id
1 'polypeptide(L)'
;MNLRKKLLCQRMLSLVMVLIMLIFNMATPALTRAAETAGANTMEDLQLEIIFNSQAVSIGEETMASLKVKSAKNLYGFDISMNYDPQFFDLEGLTPNTEFDIGDKGLNLDSTDGNIHIIGVLEGQTAGLDGDINLVDFKFKAKNKIGSTNLTLLPGSQFSDGDLALYTFNQSLAQSMEVVQNEVNKPVLQSAETNKVGSQVILTFDKSMADPSGKQNQFSVAVSREGTDLSETISGVSREADNHAKIDLKLTKTLLKGDVITLNYSQGDVAAEDGSLLSSFNNQAVKNDAPEAVSAGSTNITGNGEHNFALPEDSSQQIDFDVPIDASVSLNIIKEFKPSEDDSSIIQSNELPPINFSSTVDLNNGNGGSSSVVVNVQIPAGTKVSAPVSSNWDGTIHSPTVQSVTSVTVPTEEGHSTPVVSSVIEVGFEGVPLTFTDAVRLLIPGGAGQEAGFFRDGSFYKITKVISADNQSTADSELGAGAEGRINVGSDLLIWTKHFTKFVTYTAPASGGHNGGSSHSGGNSSSSNPQTGSALLASSDVQAGSEATIQANDGTAVVIPEGALADTGSTVNITISSAPQCAEPNTPGITSFDPQDTARSFGPSGSVFKVPVEITLPFGQANIDPGDYAYLAIFTWRNDHWQKVGGVVNPTSKTISATVGHFSDYRIMADRTTDIERIGGFDRYETAIKIAQTYFASGTDTVVLTRGDNSADALTSVPLAKKLNAPLLLTPHDKLPVQVLDEIKTLGAKTVYIVGGEMAVSQQIADSVKEQGISVQRVAGQDRYGTAYAVAKLLGYTGQAVIVNGNDATYPDALSVSSWAAYHGVPILYADGSNTLPVVTASALAELNVNRTILVGGTAVLPQSLEGLVPHAERYAGQDRYGTNVQVLSKLQPNPVQIFAASGRDYADALAGAVVAGQSNAWVVLTDYTDKAGNGLKSEQTDIIRNTQDSILTYHVLGGKVAVPDNTLSLIKSLLSK
;
A
#
# COMPACT_ATOMS: atom_id res chain seq x y z
N MET A 1 17.97 57.70 26.09
CA MET A 1 16.65 58.29 26.44
C MET A 1 15.54 57.26 26.72
N ASN A 2 15.66 55.99 26.29
CA ASN A 2 14.62 54.96 26.52
C ASN A 2 14.74 54.16 27.83
N LEU A 3 15.90 54.13 28.49
CA LEU A 3 16.03 53.44 29.79
C LEU A 3 15.40 54.24 30.94
N ARG A 4 15.45 55.58 30.89
CA ARG A 4 14.79 56.45 31.87
C ARG A 4 13.26 56.42 31.73
N LYS A 5 12.71 56.21 30.53
CA LYS A 5 11.25 56.05 30.32
C LYS A 5 10.73 54.69 30.80
N LYS A 6 11.50 53.60 30.62
CA LYS A 6 11.16 52.28 31.18
C LYS A 6 11.20 52.28 32.72
N LEU A 7 12.20 52.91 33.34
CA LEU A 7 12.27 53.03 34.80
C LEU A 7 11.18 53.94 35.39
N LEU A 8 10.72 54.96 34.63
CA LEU A 8 9.61 55.82 35.03
C LEU A 8 8.26 55.10 34.95
N CYS A 9 8.06 54.27 33.93
CA CYS A 9 6.83 53.49 33.76
C CYS A 9 6.72 52.38 34.80
N GLN A 10 7.83 51.71 35.11
CA GLN A 10 7.88 50.67 36.15
C GLN A 10 7.72 51.25 37.56
N ARG A 11 8.26 52.47 37.82
CA ARG A 11 8.00 53.21 39.07
C ARG A 11 6.59 53.76 39.15
N MET A 12 5.96 54.16 38.05
CA MET A 12 4.53 54.56 38.04
C MET A 12 3.62 53.36 38.29
N LEU A 13 3.94 52.16 37.76
CA LEU A 13 3.17 50.94 38.02
C LEU A 13 3.26 50.51 39.50
N SER A 14 4.46 50.57 40.09
CA SER A 14 4.62 50.31 41.53
C SER A 14 3.99 51.39 42.41
N LEU A 15 3.94 52.66 41.95
CA LEU A 15 3.26 53.73 42.68
C LEU A 15 1.73 53.59 42.60
N VAL A 16 1.18 53.14 41.48
CA VAL A 16 -0.26 52.86 41.31
C VAL A 16 -0.67 51.66 42.15
N MET A 17 0.17 50.63 42.24
CA MET A 17 -0.08 49.45 43.08
C MET A 17 0.01 49.76 44.59
N VAL A 18 0.94 50.64 45.00
CA VAL A 18 1.04 51.17 46.37
C VAL A 18 -0.10 52.15 46.68
N LEU A 19 -0.58 52.94 45.72
CA LEU A 19 -1.73 53.84 45.88
C LEU A 19 -3.04 53.05 46.01
N ILE A 20 -3.21 51.94 45.27
CA ILE A 20 -4.35 51.03 45.41
C ILE A 20 -4.32 50.32 46.78
N MET A 21 -3.14 49.89 47.26
CA MET A 21 -2.99 49.35 48.62
C MET A 21 -3.21 50.41 49.72
N LEU A 22 -2.80 51.67 49.52
CA LEU A 22 -3.07 52.77 50.46
C LEU A 22 -4.53 53.20 50.46
N ILE A 23 -5.24 53.15 49.33
CA ILE A 23 -6.67 53.41 49.25
C ILE A 23 -7.47 52.30 49.96
N PHE A 24 -7.01 51.04 49.85
CA PHE A 24 -7.55 49.92 50.63
C PHE A 24 -7.25 50.05 52.13
N ASN A 25 -6.08 50.57 52.52
CA ASN A 25 -5.65 50.68 53.91
C ASN A 25 -6.03 52.02 54.59
N MET A 26 -6.62 52.98 53.87
CA MET A 26 -7.16 54.23 54.42
C MET A 26 -8.67 54.20 54.65
N ALA A 27 -9.39 53.19 54.14
CA ALA A 27 -10.80 52.94 54.44
C ALA A 27 -10.99 52.16 55.76
N THR A 28 -9.93 51.65 56.35
CA THR A 28 -9.98 50.82 57.57
C THR A 28 -10.35 51.55 58.87
N PRO A 29 -10.06 52.85 59.14
CA PRO A 29 -10.36 53.44 60.46
C PRO A 29 -11.83 53.84 60.67
N ALA A 30 -12.63 53.95 59.60
CA ALA A 30 -14.05 54.31 59.71
C ALA A 30 -14.98 53.09 59.90
N LEU A 31 -14.49 51.87 59.59
CA LEU A 31 -15.22 50.62 59.77
C LEU A 31 -14.82 49.86 61.05
N THR A 32 -13.64 50.13 61.62
CA THR A 32 -13.23 49.48 62.89
C THR A 32 -14.07 49.91 64.09
N ARG A 33 -14.80 51.03 64.02
CA ARG A 33 -15.67 51.51 65.11
C ARG A 33 -17.14 51.11 64.99
N ALA A 34 -17.51 50.34 63.96
CA ALA A 34 -18.84 49.73 63.82
C ALA A 34 -18.83 48.20 64.04
N ALA A 35 -17.67 47.55 63.98
CA ALA A 35 -17.53 46.09 64.12
C ALA A 35 -17.41 45.58 65.58
N GLU A 36 -17.19 46.44 66.58
CA GLU A 36 -17.10 46.01 67.99
C GLU A 36 -18.47 45.88 68.70
N THR A 37 -19.59 46.13 68.02
CA THR A 37 -20.95 46.01 68.62
C THR A 37 -22.00 45.32 67.74
N ALA A 38 -21.58 44.59 66.70
CA ALA A 38 -22.46 43.65 66.00
C ALA A 38 -21.64 42.39 65.71
N GLY A 39 -22.10 41.24 66.21
CA GLY A 39 -21.46 39.96 65.95
C GLY A 39 -21.22 39.77 64.45
N ALA A 40 -19.96 39.56 64.08
CA ALA A 40 -19.58 39.27 62.70
C ALA A 40 -20.30 37.99 62.27
N ASN A 41 -21.16 38.12 61.26
CA ASN A 41 -21.88 36.99 60.68
C ASN A 41 -20.86 35.99 60.13
N THR A 42 -20.85 34.79 60.70
CA THR A 42 -20.06 33.65 60.27
C THR A 42 -20.78 32.98 59.08
N MET A 43 -20.10 32.71 57.96
CA MET A 43 -20.45 31.54 57.15
C MET A 43 -20.02 30.28 57.94
N GLU A 44 -20.67 30.05 59.08
CA GLU A 44 -20.65 28.74 59.72
C GLU A 44 -21.44 27.81 58.78
N ASP A 45 -20.74 26.81 58.24
CA ASP A 45 -21.22 25.71 57.38
C ASP A 45 -21.24 25.92 55.85
N LEU A 46 -20.17 26.45 55.22
CA LEU A 46 -19.91 26.13 53.80
C LEU A 46 -19.63 24.63 53.67
N GLN A 47 -20.63 23.86 53.24
CA GLN A 47 -20.51 22.44 53.00
C GLN A 47 -20.08 22.20 51.55
N LEU A 48 -18.84 21.74 51.37
CA LEU A 48 -18.30 21.36 50.07
C LEU A 48 -18.43 19.85 49.86
N GLU A 49 -18.73 19.45 48.64
CA GLU A 49 -18.75 18.03 48.26
C GLU A 49 -18.15 17.81 46.88
N ILE A 50 -17.47 16.67 46.72
CA ILE A 50 -17.02 16.15 45.44
C ILE A 50 -17.92 14.96 45.12
N ILE A 51 -18.67 15.05 44.03
CA ILE A 51 -19.58 13.98 43.58
C ILE A 51 -19.03 13.36 42.32
N PHE A 52 -18.87 12.05 42.31
CA PHE A 52 -18.58 11.29 41.09
C PHE A 52 -19.86 10.67 40.54
N ASN A 53 -19.96 10.58 39.20
CA ASN A 53 -20.96 9.71 38.58
C ASN A 53 -20.60 8.21 38.76
N SER A 54 -19.30 7.87 38.75
CA SER A 54 -18.76 6.57 39.16
C SER A 54 -17.37 6.70 39.79
N GLN A 55 -17.15 6.05 40.93
CA GLN A 55 -15.85 6.05 41.61
C GLN A 55 -14.95 4.88 41.19
N ALA A 56 -15.53 3.80 40.66
CA ALA A 56 -14.79 2.71 40.03
C ALA A 56 -14.91 2.89 38.51
N VAL A 57 -13.77 3.05 37.84
CA VAL A 57 -13.71 3.39 36.41
C VAL A 57 -12.86 2.36 35.71
N SER A 58 -13.42 1.70 34.71
CA SER A 58 -12.69 0.69 33.97
C SER A 58 -11.58 1.33 33.14
N ILE A 59 -10.47 0.63 32.94
CA ILE A 59 -9.38 1.09 32.05
C ILE A 59 -9.95 1.60 30.71
N GLY A 60 -9.56 2.81 30.31
CA GLY A 60 -9.99 3.46 29.07
C GLY A 60 -11.36 4.15 29.13
N GLU A 61 -12.17 3.92 30.17
CA GLU A 61 -13.46 4.59 30.38
C GLU A 61 -13.30 5.95 31.06
N GLU A 62 -14.37 6.75 30.99
CA GLU A 62 -14.43 8.11 31.51
C GLU A 62 -15.35 8.21 32.74
N THR A 63 -15.01 9.09 33.66
CA THR A 63 -15.84 9.45 34.82
C THR A 63 -15.95 10.97 34.93
N MET A 64 -17.07 11.44 35.47
CA MET A 64 -17.31 12.85 35.75
C MET A 64 -17.28 13.08 37.26
N ALA A 65 -16.54 14.10 37.69
CA ALA A 65 -16.56 14.59 39.07
C ALA A 65 -17.08 16.03 39.11
N SER A 66 -17.92 16.37 40.07
CA SER A 66 -18.44 17.73 40.25
C SER A 66 -18.06 18.25 41.63
N LEU A 67 -17.47 19.45 41.71
CA LEU A 67 -17.28 20.14 42.98
C LEU A 67 -18.46 21.07 43.23
N LYS A 68 -19.15 20.88 44.37
CA LYS A 68 -20.35 21.64 44.72
C LYS A 68 -20.23 22.31 46.08
N VAL A 69 -20.87 23.47 46.19
CA VAL A 69 -21.17 24.14 47.45
C VAL A 69 -22.63 23.89 47.78
N LYS A 70 -22.90 23.30 48.94
CA LYS A 70 -24.26 23.10 49.46
C LYS A 70 -24.72 24.31 50.24
N SER A 71 -25.97 24.71 50.01
CA SER A 71 -26.64 25.78 50.76
C SER A 71 -25.82 27.07 50.84
N ALA A 72 -25.19 27.46 49.72
CA ALA A 72 -24.48 28.72 49.60
C ALA A 72 -25.42 29.88 49.94
N LYS A 73 -24.89 30.91 50.59
CA LYS A 73 -25.56 32.19 50.78
C LYS A 73 -24.68 33.28 50.20
N ASN A 74 -25.18 33.94 49.16
CA ASN A 74 -24.58 35.09 48.52
C ASN A 74 -23.17 34.82 47.99
N LEU A 75 -22.94 33.66 47.36
CA LEU A 75 -21.63 33.30 46.80
C LEU A 75 -21.33 34.14 45.57
N TYR A 76 -20.22 34.90 45.58
CA TYR A 76 -19.80 35.79 44.49
C TYR A 76 -18.56 35.31 43.74
N GLY A 77 -17.74 34.48 44.36
CA GLY A 77 -16.56 33.96 43.70
C GLY A 77 -15.83 32.93 44.54
N PHE A 78 -14.89 32.25 43.90
CA PHE A 78 -14.07 31.22 44.49
C PHE A 78 -12.66 31.25 43.90
N ASP A 79 -11.69 30.79 44.68
CA ASP A 79 -10.30 30.54 44.30
C ASP A 79 -9.92 29.18 44.88
N ILE A 80 -9.86 28.15 44.06
CA ILE A 80 -9.70 26.76 44.50
C ILE A 80 -8.45 26.12 43.92
N SER A 81 -7.77 25.34 44.76
CA SER A 81 -6.64 24.50 44.35
C SER A 81 -6.98 23.03 44.58
N MET A 82 -6.76 22.18 43.59
CA MET A 82 -7.00 20.74 43.67
C MET A 82 -5.81 19.94 43.15
N ASN A 83 -5.73 18.68 43.57
CA ASN A 83 -4.72 17.73 43.10
C ASN A 83 -5.32 16.33 42.92
N TYR A 84 -4.80 15.59 41.93
CA TYR A 84 -4.98 14.15 41.76
C TYR A 84 -3.67 13.51 41.26
N ASP A 85 -3.56 12.19 41.29
CA ASP A 85 -2.38 11.49 40.78
C ASP A 85 -2.54 11.15 39.27
N PRO A 86 -1.74 11.78 38.38
CA PRO A 86 -1.86 11.61 36.94
C PRO A 86 -1.35 10.25 36.46
N GLN A 87 -0.81 9.38 37.33
CA GLN A 87 -0.41 8.03 36.94
C GLN A 87 -1.60 7.10 36.65
N PHE A 88 -2.78 7.41 37.20
CA PHE A 88 -3.97 6.57 37.11
C PHE A 88 -5.07 7.16 36.23
N PHE A 89 -5.16 8.49 36.13
CA PHE A 89 -6.20 9.16 35.33
C PHE A 89 -5.60 10.29 34.48
N ASP A 90 -6.20 10.56 33.32
CA ASP A 90 -6.02 11.79 32.56
C ASP A 90 -7.19 12.74 32.83
N LEU A 91 -6.92 14.03 33.04
CA LEU A 91 -7.94 15.07 33.04
C LEU A 91 -8.20 15.48 31.57
N GLU A 92 -9.26 14.95 30.98
CA GLU A 92 -9.63 15.16 29.57
C GLU A 92 -10.40 16.47 29.35
N GLY A 93 -11.01 17.01 30.41
CA GLY A 93 -11.79 18.23 30.30
C GLY A 93 -12.26 18.78 31.64
N LEU A 94 -12.59 20.07 31.63
CA LEU A 94 -13.07 20.80 32.79
C LEU A 94 -14.06 21.87 32.33
N THR A 95 -15.23 21.92 32.96
CA THR A 95 -16.31 22.83 32.61
C THR A 95 -16.74 23.60 33.86
N PRO A 96 -16.30 24.87 34.04
CA PRO A 96 -16.78 25.72 35.12
C PRO A 96 -18.26 26.06 34.94
N ASN A 97 -18.95 26.34 36.05
CA ASN A 97 -20.33 26.81 35.99
C ASN A 97 -20.41 28.16 35.25
N THR A 98 -21.33 28.24 34.29
CA THR A 98 -21.53 29.39 33.40
C THR A 98 -21.92 30.69 34.10
N GLU A 99 -22.37 30.63 35.35
CA GLU A 99 -22.66 31.81 36.17
C GLU A 99 -21.39 32.51 36.67
N PHE A 100 -20.22 31.84 36.66
CA PHE A 100 -18.94 32.43 37.05
C PHE A 100 -18.08 32.71 35.82
N ASP A 101 -17.59 33.95 35.72
CA ASP A 101 -16.51 34.29 34.82
C ASP A 101 -15.16 33.92 35.43
N ILE A 102 -14.39 33.13 34.70
CA ILE A 102 -13.07 32.66 35.11
C ILE A 102 -11.94 33.53 34.52
N GLY A 103 -12.23 34.35 33.50
CA GLY A 103 -11.25 35.19 32.80
C GLY A 103 -10.05 34.45 32.18
N ASP A 104 -9.16 35.19 31.50
CA ASP A 104 -8.00 34.64 30.78
C ASP A 104 -6.91 34.02 31.70
N LYS A 105 -7.01 34.21 33.03
CA LYS A 105 -6.00 33.79 34.02
C LYS A 105 -6.57 32.99 35.20
N GLY A 106 -7.89 32.79 35.28
CA GLY A 106 -8.50 32.06 36.37
C GLY A 106 -8.51 30.54 36.18
N LEU A 107 -7.80 30.00 35.19
CA LEU A 107 -7.56 28.57 35.07
C LEU A 107 -6.08 28.31 34.85
N ASN A 108 -5.46 27.54 35.75
CA ASN A 108 -4.10 27.03 35.60
C ASN A 108 -4.11 25.52 35.83
N LEU A 109 -3.62 24.77 34.84
CA LEU A 109 -3.61 23.32 34.82
C LEU A 109 -2.18 22.85 34.59
N ASP A 110 -1.67 22.03 35.51
CA ASP A 110 -0.46 21.25 35.31
C ASP A 110 -0.82 19.76 35.34
N SER A 111 -1.10 19.22 34.15
CA SER A 111 -1.48 17.81 33.98
C SER A 111 -0.31 16.84 34.21
N THR A 112 0.93 17.32 34.25
CA THR A 112 2.11 16.49 34.52
C THR A 112 2.20 16.14 36.00
N ASP A 113 1.85 17.11 36.85
CA ASP A 113 1.91 16.98 38.32
C ASP A 113 0.52 16.82 38.96
N GLY A 114 -0.54 16.80 38.15
CA GLY A 114 -1.93 16.61 38.58
C GLY A 114 -2.53 17.79 39.34
N ASN A 115 -1.93 18.98 39.26
CA ASN A 115 -2.37 20.19 39.96
C ASN A 115 -3.38 20.99 39.12
N ILE A 116 -4.45 21.45 39.77
CA ILE A 116 -5.55 22.20 39.18
C ILE A 116 -5.78 23.45 40.02
N HIS A 117 -5.84 24.62 39.40
CA HIS A 117 -6.15 25.88 40.08
C HIS A 117 -7.21 26.66 39.30
N ILE A 118 -8.29 27.07 39.98
CA ILE A 118 -9.45 27.71 39.36
C ILE A 118 -9.92 28.91 40.17
N ILE A 119 -10.06 30.06 39.51
CA ILE A 119 -10.64 31.28 40.06
C ILE A 119 -11.88 31.60 39.24
N GLY A 120 -13.02 31.77 39.91
CA GLY A 120 -14.28 32.17 39.28
C GLY A 120 -14.91 33.35 40.04
N VAL A 121 -15.46 34.31 39.30
CA VAL A 121 -16.09 35.53 39.85
C VAL A 121 -17.40 35.80 39.09
N LEU A 122 -18.48 36.13 39.80
CA LEU A 122 -19.72 36.59 39.19
C LEU A 122 -19.56 38.02 38.66
N GLU A 123 -19.52 38.18 37.33
CA GLU A 123 -19.50 39.49 36.69
C GLU A 123 -20.92 39.96 36.29
N GLY A 124 -21.22 41.24 36.51
CA GLY A 124 -22.45 41.89 36.03
C GLY A 124 -23.72 41.64 36.84
N GLN A 125 -23.66 40.89 37.95
CA GLN A 125 -24.78 40.62 38.86
C GLN A 125 -24.77 41.55 40.08
N THR A 126 -25.96 41.92 40.58
CA THR A 126 -26.12 42.76 41.80
C THR A 126 -26.42 41.95 43.07
N ALA A 127 -26.53 40.62 42.95
CA ALA A 127 -26.77 39.68 44.05
C ALA A 127 -25.95 38.40 43.81
N GLY A 128 -25.48 37.76 44.88
CA GLY A 128 -24.71 36.51 44.81
C GLY A 128 -25.61 35.30 44.65
N LEU A 129 -25.02 34.14 44.37
CA LEU A 129 -25.78 32.90 44.21
C LEU A 129 -26.12 32.28 45.57
N ASP A 130 -27.38 31.87 45.71
CA ASP A 130 -27.92 31.17 46.87
C ASP A 130 -28.30 29.72 46.49
N GLY A 131 -28.15 28.79 47.44
CA GLY A 131 -28.57 27.39 47.29
C GLY A 131 -27.43 26.42 46.96
N ASP A 132 -27.77 25.28 46.37
CA ASP A 132 -26.78 24.27 45.98
C ASP A 132 -26.15 24.66 44.64
N ILE A 133 -24.88 25.06 44.67
CA ILE A 133 -24.16 25.60 43.52
C ILE A 133 -23.11 24.60 43.05
N ASN A 134 -23.22 24.16 41.79
CA ASN A 134 -22.11 23.48 41.12
C ASN A 134 -21.03 24.51 40.78
N LEU A 135 -19.78 24.29 41.16
CA LEU A 135 -18.69 25.22 40.81
C LEU A 135 -18.05 24.83 39.48
N VAL A 136 -17.75 23.54 39.33
CA VAL A 136 -16.99 23.01 38.20
C VAL A 136 -17.23 21.51 38.05
N ASP A 137 -17.34 21.06 36.80
CA ASP A 137 -17.33 19.66 36.42
C ASP A 137 -15.97 19.28 35.82
N PHE A 138 -15.43 18.13 36.23
CA PHE A 138 -14.19 17.54 35.77
C PHE A 138 -14.48 16.25 35.03
N LYS A 139 -13.81 16.04 33.90
CA LYS A 139 -13.87 14.82 33.11
C LYS A 139 -12.54 14.09 33.20
N PHE A 140 -12.54 12.90 33.80
CA PHE A 140 -11.36 12.06 33.94
C PHE A 140 -11.48 10.81 33.05
N LYS A 141 -10.35 10.33 32.54
CA LYS A 141 -10.24 9.05 31.82
C LYS A 141 -9.25 8.12 32.49
N ALA A 142 -9.63 6.87 32.73
CA ALA A 142 -8.77 5.89 33.39
C ALA A 142 -7.63 5.44 32.48
N LYS A 143 -6.39 5.52 32.98
CA LYS A 143 -5.18 5.03 32.29
C LYS A 143 -5.05 3.52 32.40
N ASN A 144 -4.15 2.95 31.62
CA ASN A 144 -3.82 1.53 31.64
C ASN A 144 -2.95 1.13 32.86
N LYS A 145 -3.39 1.51 34.06
CA LYS A 145 -2.74 1.21 35.34
C LYS A 145 -3.79 1.06 36.43
N ILE A 146 -3.92 -0.15 36.98
CA ILE A 146 -4.82 -0.45 38.10
C ILE A 146 -4.29 0.22 39.37
N GLY A 147 -5.17 0.83 40.14
CA GLY A 147 -4.86 1.52 41.39
C GLY A 147 -5.89 2.59 41.71
N SER A 148 -5.67 3.31 42.81
CA SER A 148 -6.58 4.36 43.26
C SER A 148 -5.85 5.68 43.49
N THR A 149 -6.58 6.77 43.31
CA THR A 149 -6.15 8.13 43.62
C THR A 149 -7.27 8.89 44.33
N ASN A 150 -6.92 9.95 45.05
CA ASN A 150 -7.89 10.91 45.56
C ASN A 150 -7.92 12.15 44.67
N LEU A 151 -9.11 12.61 44.29
CA LEU A 151 -9.30 14.00 43.89
C LEU A 151 -9.44 14.83 45.16
N THR A 152 -8.48 15.72 45.39
CA THR A 152 -8.34 16.45 46.66
C THR A 152 -8.46 17.94 46.43
N LEU A 153 -9.46 18.58 47.06
CA LEU A 153 -9.47 20.03 47.27
C LEU A 153 -8.50 20.38 48.40
N LEU A 154 -7.54 21.24 48.10
CA LEU A 154 -6.44 21.59 48.98
C LEU A 154 -6.84 22.68 50.00
N PRO A 155 -6.29 22.64 51.23
CA PRO A 155 -6.44 23.72 52.19
C PRO A 155 -5.91 25.04 51.65
N GLY A 156 -6.57 26.15 52.00
CA GLY A 156 -6.23 27.48 51.53
C GLY A 156 -7.10 27.99 50.39
N SER A 157 -7.95 27.13 49.81
CA SER A 157 -8.99 27.52 48.86
C SER A 157 -9.93 28.58 49.47
N GLN A 158 -10.31 29.60 48.70
CA GLN A 158 -11.06 30.77 49.18
C GLN A 158 -12.42 30.92 48.49
N PHE A 159 -13.39 31.52 49.20
CA PHE A 159 -14.73 31.84 48.70
C PHE A 159 -15.09 33.25 49.13
N SER A 160 -15.82 34.00 48.29
CA SER A 160 -16.26 35.36 48.61
C SER A 160 -17.78 35.44 48.72
N ASP A 161 -18.27 36.13 49.74
CA ASP A 161 -19.61 36.73 49.68
C ASP A 161 -19.53 38.14 49.05
N GLY A 162 -20.64 38.67 48.56
CA GLY A 162 -20.68 39.94 47.81
C GLY A 162 -20.26 41.20 48.54
N ASP A 163 -20.01 41.09 49.85
CA ASP A 163 -19.59 42.20 50.69
C ASP A 163 -18.07 42.23 50.90
N LEU A 164 -17.31 41.51 50.05
CA LEU A 164 -15.85 41.35 50.05
C LEU A 164 -15.30 40.56 51.25
N ALA A 165 -16.14 39.81 51.99
CA ALA A 165 -15.63 38.91 53.01
C ALA A 165 -15.08 37.63 52.33
N LEU A 166 -13.80 37.34 52.59
CA LEU A 166 -13.12 36.14 52.11
C LEU A 166 -13.17 35.03 53.18
N TYR A 167 -13.64 33.87 52.76
CA TYR A 167 -13.71 32.66 53.57
C TYR A 167 -12.65 31.68 53.09
N THR A 168 -11.75 31.27 53.97
CA THR A 168 -10.73 30.27 53.64
C THR A 168 -11.16 28.88 54.10
N PHE A 169 -11.21 27.94 53.17
CA PHE A 169 -11.37 26.52 53.46
C PHE A 169 -10.04 25.97 54.00
N ASN A 170 -9.99 25.78 55.32
CA ASN A 170 -8.77 25.36 56.02
C ASN A 170 -8.64 23.83 56.18
N GLN A 171 -9.49 23.06 55.51
CA GLN A 171 -9.47 21.60 55.54
C GLN A 171 -9.12 21.06 54.15
N SER A 172 -8.80 19.76 54.06
CA SER A 172 -8.73 19.06 52.77
C SER A 172 -10.02 18.26 52.57
N LEU A 173 -10.60 18.35 51.39
CA LEU A 173 -11.73 17.49 50.99
C LEU A 173 -11.23 16.54 49.90
N ALA A 174 -11.15 15.26 50.21
CA ALA A 174 -10.66 14.24 49.30
C ALA A 174 -11.75 13.21 49.02
N GLN A 175 -11.90 12.82 47.76
CA GLN A 175 -12.77 11.72 47.36
C GLN A 175 -12.01 10.76 46.45
N SER A 176 -12.05 9.47 46.81
CA SER A 176 -11.33 8.42 46.11
C SER A 176 -11.99 8.06 44.78
N MET A 177 -11.17 7.79 43.79
CA MET A 177 -11.52 7.11 42.55
C MET A 177 -10.50 6.01 42.23
N GLU A 178 -10.97 4.91 41.66
CA GLU A 178 -10.21 3.68 41.43
C GLU A 178 -10.29 3.28 39.96
N VAL A 179 -9.13 2.97 39.37
CA VAL A 179 -9.04 2.29 38.08
C VAL A 179 -9.21 0.81 38.34
N VAL A 180 -10.33 0.26 37.86
CA VAL A 180 -10.63 -1.17 37.96
C VAL A 180 -10.38 -1.86 36.63
N GLN A 181 -10.09 -3.16 36.68
CA GLN A 181 -10.01 -3.97 35.49
C GLN A 181 -11.43 -4.15 34.92
N ASN A 182 -11.60 -3.95 33.60
CA ASN A 182 -12.89 -4.16 32.96
C ASN A 182 -13.18 -5.66 32.88
N GLU A 183 -13.88 -6.21 33.88
CA GLU A 183 -14.25 -7.63 33.93
C GLU A 183 -15.33 -8.00 32.88
N VAL A 184 -15.96 -7.02 32.24
CA VAL A 184 -17.06 -7.24 31.29
C VAL A 184 -16.60 -7.26 29.83
N ASN A 185 -15.35 -6.87 29.54
CA ASN A 185 -14.88 -6.66 28.17
C ASN A 185 -13.64 -7.50 27.79
N LYS A 186 -13.39 -8.63 28.46
CA LYS A 186 -12.28 -9.54 28.08
C LYS A 186 -12.60 -10.25 26.76
N PRO A 187 -11.62 -10.50 25.87
CA PRO A 187 -11.84 -11.28 24.67
C PRO A 187 -12.30 -12.70 25.03
N VAL A 188 -13.34 -13.19 24.37
CA VAL A 188 -13.91 -14.53 24.55
C VAL A 188 -13.59 -15.38 23.33
N LEU A 189 -12.97 -16.54 23.56
CA LEU A 189 -12.77 -17.54 22.51
C LEU A 189 -14.13 -18.10 22.09
N GLN A 190 -14.56 -17.82 20.86
CA GLN A 190 -15.82 -18.31 20.29
C GLN A 190 -15.67 -19.69 19.68
N SER A 191 -14.55 -19.93 18.98
CA SER A 191 -14.24 -21.22 18.38
C SER A 191 -12.74 -21.42 18.27
N ALA A 192 -12.35 -22.68 18.26
CA ALA A 192 -11.02 -23.12 17.84
C ALA A 192 -11.21 -24.26 16.85
N GLU A 193 -10.60 -24.15 15.67
CA GLU A 193 -10.68 -25.15 14.61
C GLU A 193 -9.34 -25.31 13.93
N THR A 194 -9.03 -26.48 13.40
CA THR A 194 -7.84 -26.64 12.56
C THR A 194 -8.09 -26.05 11.18
N ASN A 195 -7.05 -25.61 10.48
CA ASN A 195 -7.18 -25.40 9.05
C ASN A 195 -7.40 -26.75 8.32
N LYS A 196 -7.89 -26.70 7.09
CA LYS A 196 -8.13 -27.89 6.24
C LYS A 196 -6.88 -28.73 5.95
N VAL A 197 -5.71 -28.16 6.20
CA VAL A 197 -4.38 -28.70 5.92
C VAL A 197 -3.79 -29.41 7.14
N GLY A 198 -4.34 -29.15 8.33
CA GLY A 198 -3.86 -29.68 9.61
C GLY A 198 -2.60 -28.99 10.17
N SER A 199 -2.12 -27.93 9.53
CA SER A 199 -0.86 -27.24 9.92
C SER A 199 -1.06 -26.11 10.93
N GLN A 200 -2.30 -25.68 11.17
CA GLN A 200 -2.63 -24.58 12.08
C GLN A 200 -3.88 -24.88 12.91
N VAL A 201 -3.95 -24.28 14.10
CA VAL A 201 -5.19 -24.08 14.86
C VAL A 201 -5.58 -22.61 14.78
N ILE A 202 -6.76 -22.34 14.24
CA ILE A 202 -7.35 -21.01 14.07
C ILE A 202 -8.27 -20.75 15.27
N LEU A 203 -7.98 -19.69 16.00
CA LEU A 203 -8.79 -19.22 17.13
C LEU A 203 -9.63 -18.04 16.69
N THR A 204 -10.95 -18.11 16.88
CA THR A 204 -11.85 -16.98 16.62
C THR A 204 -12.33 -16.39 17.93
N PHE A 205 -12.17 -15.09 18.09
CA PHE A 205 -12.62 -14.33 19.26
C PHE A 205 -13.85 -13.48 18.93
N ASP A 206 -14.54 -13.02 19.97
CA ASP A 206 -15.70 -12.14 19.85
C ASP A 206 -15.36 -10.68 19.49
N LYS A 207 -14.07 -10.35 19.38
CA LYS A 207 -13.55 -9.02 19.06
C LYS A 207 -12.17 -9.08 18.40
N SER A 208 -11.73 -7.93 17.88
CA SER A 208 -10.40 -7.78 17.29
C SER A 208 -9.28 -7.97 18.31
N MET A 209 -8.34 -8.84 17.96
CA MET A 209 -7.15 -9.16 18.73
C MET A 209 -5.97 -8.26 18.31
N ALA A 210 -5.15 -7.84 19.28
CA ALA A 210 -3.83 -7.30 18.98
C ALA A 210 -2.93 -8.44 18.47
N ASP A 211 -1.94 -8.13 17.63
CA ASP A 211 -1.07 -9.17 17.07
C ASP A 211 -0.24 -9.86 18.17
N PRO A 212 -0.44 -11.18 18.41
CA PRO A 212 0.25 -11.93 19.46
C PRO A 212 1.65 -12.40 19.04
N SER A 213 2.17 -11.99 17.87
CA SER A 213 3.48 -12.42 17.35
C SER A 213 4.59 -12.47 18.41
N GLY A 214 5.22 -13.64 18.53
CA GLY A 214 6.26 -13.93 19.54
C GLY A 214 5.77 -14.52 20.86
N LYS A 215 4.45 -14.67 21.04
CA LYS A 215 3.83 -15.19 22.28
C LYS A 215 3.45 -16.68 22.24
N GLN A 216 4.01 -17.46 21.31
CA GLN A 216 3.65 -18.86 21.10
C GLN A 216 3.80 -19.73 22.36
N ASN A 217 4.75 -19.38 23.25
CA ASN A 217 5.00 -20.11 24.50
C ASN A 217 3.90 -19.96 25.56
N GLN A 218 2.91 -19.07 25.35
CA GLN A 218 1.78 -18.89 26.27
C GLN A 218 0.62 -19.84 25.96
N PHE A 219 0.65 -20.46 24.78
CA PHE A 219 -0.31 -21.46 24.33
C PHE A 219 0.32 -22.86 24.42
N SER A 220 -0.51 -23.87 24.61
CA SER A 220 -0.10 -25.27 24.46
C SER A 220 -1.22 -26.08 23.82
N VAL A 221 -0.84 -26.94 22.88
CA VAL A 221 -1.75 -27.86 22.19
C VAL A 221 -1.39 -29.28 22.61
N ALA A 222 -2.38 -30.04 23.07
CA ALA A 222 -2.25 -31.46 23.32
C ALA A 222 -3.07 -32.23 22.28
N VAL A 223 -2.43 -33.20 21.64
CA VAL A 223 -3.01 -33.99 20.56
C VAL A 223 -2.98 -35.46 20.97
N SER A 224 -4.10 -36.16 20.83
CA SER A 224 -4.19 -37.60 21.05
C SER A 224 -4.74 -38.29 19.81
N ARG A 225 -4.05 -39.33 19.34
CA ARG A 225 -4.45 -40.16 18.20
C ARG A 225 -4.68 -41.58 18.68
N GLU A 226 -5.90 -42.07 18.54
CA GLU A 226 -6.30 -43.42 19.01
C GLU A 226 -5.92 -43.70 20.48
N GLY A 227 -5.94 -42.67 21.33
CA GLY A 227 -5.59 -42.76 22.75
C GLY A 227 -4.08 -42.69 23.06
N THR A 228 -3.24 -42.43 22.06
CA THR A 228 -1.80 -42.17 22.23
C THR A 228 -1.53 -40.67 22.17
N ASP A 229 -0.87 -40.13 23.19
CA ASP A 229 -0.47 -38.73 23.23
C ASP A 229 0.66 -38.45 22.24
N LEU A 230 0.43 -37.49 21.34
CA LEU A 230 1.40 -37.00 20.38
C LEU A 230 2.03 -35.72 20.93
N SER A 231 3.36 -35.66 20.94
CA SER A 231 4.06 -34.42 21.27
C SER A 231 3.84 -33.40 20.15
N GLU A 232 3.28 -32.24 20.48
CA GLU A 232 3.09 -31.13 19.54
C GLU A 232 3.61 -29.83 20.13
N THR A 233 4.14 -28.95 19.28
CA THR A 233 4.60 -27.62 19.69
C THR A 233 4.09 -26.55 18.74
N ILE A 234 3.91 -25.35 19.27
CA ILE A 234 3.47 -24.19 18.49
C ILE A 234 4.73 -23.48 17.97
N SER A 235 4.92 -23.50 16.66
CA SER A 235 6.07 -22.89 15.98
C SER A 235 5.92 -21.38 15.82
N GLY A 236 4.69 -20.86 15.85
CA GLY A 236 4.42 -19.44 15.74
C GLY A 236 2.97 -19.11 16.10
N VAL A 237 2.73 -17.85 16.44
CA VAL A 237 1.41 -17.31 16.71
C VAL A 237 1.30 -15.96 16.02
N SER A 238 0.22 -15.67 15.31
CA SER A 238 0.03 -14.40 14.61
C SER A 238 -1.44 -14.11 14.41
N ARG A 239 -1.80 -12.83 14.29
CA ARG A 239 -3.16 -12.43 13.91
C ARG A 239 -3.33 -12.53 12.39
N GLU A 240 -4.52 -12.92 11.93
CA GLU A 240 -4.85 -12.86 10.49
C GLU A 240 -4.89 -11.39 9.99
N ALA A 241 -4.39 -11.15 8.78
CA ALA A 241 -4.36 -9.81 8.18
C ALA A 241 -5.76 -9.31 7.77
N ASP A 242 -6.62 -10.23 7.31
CA ASP A 242 -7.95 -9.90 6.77
C ASP A 242 -9.06 -9.93 7.84
N ASN A 243 -8.80 -10.61 8.97
CA ASN A 243 -9.75 -10.72 10.06
C ASN A 243 -9.06 -10.67 11.43
N HIS A 244 -9.06 -9.48 12.02
CA HIS A 244 -8.37 -9.26 13.29
C HIS A 244 -8.99 -10.01 14.47
N ALA A 245 -10.20 -10.56 14.34
CA ALA A 245 -10.78 -11.42 15.37
C ALA A 245 -10.18 -12.84 15.40
N LYS A 246 -9.27 -13.16 14.47
CA LYS A 246 -8.66 -14.48 14.35
C LYS A 246 -7.17 -14.48 14.66
N ILE A 247 -6.74 -15.50 15.40
CA ILE A 247 -5.33 -15.79 15.70
C ILE A 247 -5.00 -17.19 15.18
N ASP A 248 -3.91 -17.29 14.42
CA ASP A 248 -3.36 -18.54 13.94
C ASP A 248 -2.27 -19.05 14.87
N LEU A 249 -2.42 -20.28 15.34
CA LEU A 249 -1.37 -21.05 15.98
C LEU A 249 -0.75 -21.98 14.95
N LYS A 250 0.48 -21.72 14.54
CA LYS A 250 1.24 -22.59 13.63
C LYS A 250 1.78 -23.77 14.41
N LEU A 251 1.58 -24.98 13.89
CA LEU A 251 2.03 -26.22 14.50
C LEU A 251 3.37 -26.66 13.91
N THR A 252 4.06 -27.55 14.62
CA THR A 252 5.27 -28.22 14.14
C THR A 252 4.98 -29.55 13.43
N LYS A 253 3.79 -30.11 13.62
CA LYS A 253 3.34 -31.30 12.91
C LYS A 253 1.94 -31.12 12.36
N THR A 254 1.71 -31.78 11.23
CA THR A 254 0.40 -31.86 10.59
C THR A 254 -0.54 -32.76 11.39
N LEU A 255 -1.67 -32.20 11.80
CA LEU A 255 -2.78 -32.91 12.42
C LEU A 255 -3.53 -33.73 11.37
N LEU A 256 -4.12 -34.84 11.80
CA LEU A 256 -4.93 -35.72 10.95
C LEU A 256 -6.36 -35.78 11.45
N LYS A 257 -7.28 -36.04 10.53
CA LYS A 257 -8.69 -36.29 10.86
C LYS A 257 -8.80 -37.43 11.87
N GLY A 258 -9.56 -37.19 12.94
CA GLY A 258 -9.72 -38.14 14.03
C GLY A 258 -8.80 -37.89 15.23
N ASP A 259 -7.79 -37.02 15.09
CA ASP A 259 -7.02 -36.52 16.23
C ASP A 259 -7.94 -35.77 17.20
N VAL A 260 -7.79 -36.06 18.49
CA VAL A 260 -8.45 -35.32 19.57
C VAL A 260 -7.49 -34.23 20.02
N ILE A 261 -7.91 -32.98 19.82
CA ILE A 261 -7.05 -31.81 20.03
C ILE A 261 -7.65 -30.96 21.14
N THR A 262 -6.81 -30.62 22.11
CA THR A 262 -7.16 -29.68 23.17
C THR A 262 -6.16 -28.55 23.24
N LEU A 263 -6.66 -27.34 23.45
CA LEU A 263 -5.89 -26.12 23.53
C LEU A 263 -5.94 -25.57 24.95
N ASN A 264 -4.78 -25.12 25.43
CA ASN A 264 -4.66 -24.36 26.65
C ASN A 264 -3.97 -23.02 26.36
N TYR A 265 -4.38 -22.00 27.09
CA TYR A 265 -3.70 -20.72 27.18
C TYR A 265 -3.48 -20.39 28.65
N SER A 266 -2.20 -20.35 29.04
CA SER A 266 -1.80 -19.88 30.37
C SER A 266 -1.80 -18.36 30.37
N GLN A 267 -2.58 -17.74 31.27
CA GLN A 267 -2.81 -16.29 31.29
C GLN A 267 -1.47 -15.53 31.21
N GLY A 268 -1.27 -14.81 30.10
CA GLY A 268 -0.14 -13.94 29.86
C GLY A 268 -0.61 -12.57 29.38
N ASP A 269 0.10 -12.00 28.40
CA ASP A 269 -0.13 -10.64 27.90
C ASP A 269 -0.76 -10.61 26.50
N VAL A 270 -1.38 -11.69 26.04
CA VAL A 270 -2.23 -11.67 24.82
C VAL A 270 -3.45 -10.79 25.10
N ALA A 271 -3.70 -9.83 24.21
CA ALA A 271 -4.71 -8.78 24.39
C ALA A 271 -5.53 -8.56 23.12
N ALA A 272 -6.72 -7.97 23.28
CA ALA A 272 -7.44 -7.35 22.19
C ALA A 272 -6.83 -6.00 21.77
N GLU A 273 -7.24 -5.48 20.61
CA GLU A 273 -6.81 -4.15 20.14
C GLU A 273 -7.21 -3.03 21.09
N ASP A 274 -8.27 -3.21 21.87
CA ASP A 274 -8.73 -2.29 22.93
C ASP A 274 -7.89 -2.39 24.23
N GLY A 275 -6.88 -3.26 24.26
CA GLY A 275 -5.99 -3.49 25.40
C GLY A 275 -6.53 -4.48 26.45
N SER A 276 -7.74 -5.02 26.27
CA SER A 276 -8.29 -6.03 27.20
C SER A 276 -7.55 -7.37 27.10
N LEU A 277 -7.14 -7.92 28.26
CA LEU A 277 -6.35 -9.16 28.30
C LEU A 277 -7.23 -10.40 28.15
N LEU A 278 -6.72 -11.38 27.39
CA LEU A 278 -7.34 -12.69 27.22
C LEU A 278 -7.29 -13.48 28.54
N SER A 279 -8.42 -14.07 28.93
CA SER A 279 -8.50 -14.98 30.09
C SER A 279 -7.82 -16.30 29.78
N SER A 280 -7.17 -16.92 30.78
CA SER A 280 -6.71 -18.31 30.63
C SER A 280 -7.87 -19.24 30.33
N PHE A 281 -7.64 -20.23 29.49
CA PHE A 281 -8.53 -21.35 29.27
C PHE A 281 -7.74 -22.63 29.19
N ASN A 282 -8.35 -23.73 29.63
CA ASN A 282 -7.73 -25.05 29.65
C ASN A 282 -8.66 -26.06 29.01
N ASN A 283 -8.09 -27.07 28.37
CA ASN A 283 -8.79 -28.17 27.71
C ASN A 283 -9.85 -27.71 26.72
N GLN A 284 -9.60 -26.61 25.99
CA GLN A 284 -10.54 -26.15 24.96
C GLN A 284 -10.51 -27.10 23.79
N ALA A 285 -11.65 -27.71 23.48
CA ALA A 285 -11.77 -28.63 22.36
C ALA A 285 -11.58 -27.86 21.05
N VAL A 286 -10.70 -28.38 20.18
CA VAL A 286 -10.50 -27.83 18.84
C VAL A 286 -11.27 -28.71 17.85
N LYS A 287 -12.10 -28.08 17.03
CA LYS A 287 -12.77 -28.77 15.92
C LYS A 287 -11.72 -29.21 14.91
N ASN A 288 -11.65 -30.50 14.66
CA ASN A 288 -10.67 -31.09 13.77
C ASN A 288 -11.23 -31.19 12.34
N ASP A 289 -10.87 -30.23 11.51
CA ASP A 289 -11.13 -30.21 10.06
C ASP A 289 -9.88 -30.62 9.25
N ALA A 290 -8.88 -31.20 9.91
CA ALA A 290 -7.62 -31.61 9.31
C ALA A 290 -7.80 -32.76 8.32
N PRO A 291 -6.82 -32.99 7.42
CA PRO A 291 -6.97 -33.95 6.33
C PRO A 291 -6.94 -35.40 6.80
N GLU A 292 -7.48 -36.30 5.98
CA GLU A 292 -7.40 -37.74 6.22
C GLU A 292 -5.99 -38.26 5.94
N ALA A 293 -5.52 -39.21 6.74
CA ALA A 293 -4.26 -39.90 6.44
C ALA A 293 -4.43 -40.70 5.14
N VAL A 294 -3.52 -40.54 4.19
CA VAL A 294 -3.54 -41.42 3.02
C VAL A 294 -3.15 -42.85 3.46
N SER A 295 -3.85 -43.84 2.91
CA SER A 295 -3.52 -45.26 3.09
C SER A 295 -2.78 -45.78 1.86
N ALA A 296 -1.85 -46.71 2.07
CA ALA A 296 -1.04 -47.24 0.98
C ALA A 296 -1.87 -48.02 -0.05
N GLY A 297 -1.54 -47.87 -1.33
CA GLY A 297 -2.26 -48.46 -2.45
C GLY A 297 -3.20 -47.48 -3.16
N SER A 298 -4.20 -48.02 -3.87
CA SER A 298 -5.14 -47.24 -4.66
C SER A 298 -6.27 -46.67 -3.79
N THR A 299 -6.31 -45.35 -3.69
CA THR A 299 -7.36 -44.56 -3.05
C THR A 299 -8.33 -44.11 -4.13
N ASN A 300 -9.50 -44.74 -4.18
CA ASN A 300 -10.59 -44.33 -5.07
C ASN A 300 -11.38 -43.20 -4.41
N ILE A 301 -11.37 -42.03 -5.03
CA ILE A 301 -12.14 -40.90 -4.55
C ILE A 301 -13.61 -41.13 -4.89
N THR A 302 -14.44 -41.30 -3.86
CA THR A 302 -15.89 -41.51 -4.02
C THR A 302 -16.63 -40.26 -3.57
N GLY A 303 -17.33 -39.61 -4.51
CA GLY A 303 -18.10 -38.39 -4.27
C GLY A 303 -17.48 -37.10 -4.82
N ASN A 304 -18.35 -36.15 -5.15
CA ASN A 304 -17.99 -34.85 -5.73
C ASN A 304 -17.38 -33.93 -4.65
N GLY A 305 -16.55 -32.96 -5.07
CA GLY A 305 -15.98 -31.91 -4.23
C GLY A 305 -14.49 -32.09 -3.88
N GLU A 306 -14.00 -31.27 -2.97
CA GLU A 306 -12.60 -31.28 -2.50
C GLU A 306 -12.37 -32.41 -1.48
N HIS A 307 -11.31 -33.18 -1.69
CA HIS A 307 -10.83 -34.20 -0.76
C HIS A 307 -9.39 -33.88 -0.34
N ASN A 308 -9.16 -33.77 0.97
CA ASN A 308 -7.86 -33.38 1.50
C ASN A 308 -7.21 -34.57 2.23
N PHE A 309 -6.00 -34.94 1.81
CA PHE A 309 -5.20 -36.00 2.38
C PHE A 309 -3.87 -35.47 2.89
N ALA A 310 -3.33 -36.12 3.91
CA ALA A 310 -1.98 -35.90 4.40
C ALA A 310 -1.15 -37.17 4.20
N LEU A 311 0.08 -36.96 3.74
CA LEU A 311 1.07 -38.02 3.53
C LEU A 311 1.71 -38.42 4.87
N PRO A 312 1.67 -39.70 5.28
CA PRO A 312 2.39 -40.16 6.47
C PRO A 312 3.91 -40.08 6.32
N GLU A 313 4.63 -39.74 7.40
CA GLU A 313 6.10 -39.52 7.40
C GLU A 313 6.93 -40.68 6.84
N ASP A 314 6.53 -41.91 7.16
CA ASP A 314 7.29 -43.12 6.80
C ASP A 314 6.71 -43.81 5.56
N SER A 315 5.90 -43.10 4.78
CA SER A 315 5.29 -43.67 3.58
C SER A 315 6.36 -43.91 2.51
N SER A 316 6.68 -45.18 2.31
CA SER A 316 7.56 -45.67 1.24
C SER A 316 6.80 -46.42 0.14
N GLN A 317 5.50 -46.64 0.35
CA GLN A 317 4.64 -47.37 -0.58
C GLN A 317 4.04 -46.43 -1.61
N GLN A 318 3.80 -46.95 -2.81
CA GLN A 318 3.13 -46.23 -3.88
C GLN A 318 1.72 -45.82 -3.46
N ILE A 319 1.36 -44.59 -3.79
CA ILE A 319 0.05 -44.00 -3.55
C ILE A 319 -0.57 -43.65 -4.90
N ASP A 320 -1.75 -44.22 -5.17
CA ASP A 320 -2.48 -43.95 -6.39
C ASP A 320 -3.81 -43.28 -6.05
N PHE A 321 -4.07 -42.11 -6.62
CA PHE A 321 -5.36 -41.44 -6.55
C PHE A 321 -6.10 -41.62 -7.87
N ASP A 322 -7.30 -42.18 -7.81
CA ASP A 322 -8.27 -42.15 -8.92
C ASP A 322 -9.28 -41.03 -8.65
N VAL A 323 -9.14 -39.92 -9.37
CA VAL A 323 -9.89 -38.67 -9.13
C VAL A 323 -10.95 -38.49 -10.22
N PRO A 324 -12.25 -38.58 -9.88
CA PRO A 324 -13.33 -38.38 -10.85
C PRO A 324 -13.47 -36.90 -11.24
N ILE A 325 -14.21 -36.65 -12.32
CA ILE A 325 -14.34 -35.31 -12.94
C ILE A 325 -14.82 -34.19 -12.02
N ASP A 326 -15.72 -34.51 -11.09
CA ASP A 326 -16.31 -33.55 -10.18
C ASP A 326 -15.58 -33.51 -8.82
N ALA A 327 -14.37 -34.07 -8.73
CA ALA A 327 -13.58 -34.11 -7.52
C ALA A 327 -12.19 -33.49 -7.71
N SER A 328 -11.62 -33.00 -6.62
CA SER A 328 -10.23 -32.60 -6.54
C SER A 328 -9.58 -33.22 -5.32
N VAL A 329 -8.30 -33.54 -5.44
CA VAL A 329 -7.48 -34.03 -4.33
C VAL A 329 -6.43 -33.00 -3.99
N SER A 330 -6.33 -32.66 -2.72
CA SER A 330 -5.21 -31.91 -2.15
C SER A 330 -4.39 -32.87 -1.29
N LEU A 331 -3.13 -33.06 -1.64
CA LEU A 331 -2.20 -33.88 -0.87
C LEU A 331 -1.19 -32.98 -0.15
N ASN A 332 -1.25 -32.94 1.18
CA ASN A 332 -0.23 -32.30 2.00
C ASN A 332 0.97 -33.25 2.17
N ILE A 333 2.13 -32.81 1.69
CA ILE A 333 3.37 -33.61 1.62
C ILE A 333 4.48 -33.14 2.58
N ILE A 334 4.28 -32.05 3.34
CA ILE A 334 5.34 -31.49 4.21
C ILE A 334 4.87 -31.43 5.66
N LYS A 335 5.72 -31.91 6.56
CA LYS A 335 5.52 -31.82 8.01
C LYS A 335 6.34 -30.71 8.68
N GLU A 336 7.52 -30.36 8.15
CA GLU A 336 8.39 -29.30 8.69
C GLU A 336 8.89 -28.40 7.56
N PHE A 337 8.60 -27.10 7.62
CA PHE A 337 9.20 -26.09 6.73
C PHE A 337 10.67 -25.93 7.07
N LYS A 338 11.51 -26.78 6.51
CA LYS A 338 12.95 -26.61 6.62
C LYS A 338 13.42 -25.73 5.46
N PRO A 339 14.17 -24.65 5.75
CA PRO A 339 15.01 -24.05 4.74
C PRO A 339 15.88 -25.14 4.11
N SER A 340 16.04 -25.12 2.79
CA SER A 340 16.93 -26.06 2.12
C SER A 340 18.34 -25.96 2.72
N GLU A 341 19.00 -27.10 2.86
CA GLU A 341 20.39 -27.16 3.34
C GLU A 341 21.34 -26.33 2.45
N ASP A 342 21.00 -26.19 1.17
CA ASP A 342 21.79 -25.48 0.16
C ASP A 342 21.34 -24.02 -0.06
N ASP A 343 20.10 -23.67 0.30
CA ASP A 343 19.55 -22.33 0.07
C ASP A 343 18.46 -21.97 1.10
N SER A 344 18.79 -21.01 1.99
CA SER A 344 17.87 -20.54 3.03
C SER A 344 16.65 -19.76 2.52
N SER A 345 16.60 -19.44 1.22
CA SER A 345 15.49 -18.73 0.58
C SER A 345 14.40 -19.66 0.01
N ILE A 346 14.61 -20.98 0.06
CA ILE A 346 13.62 -21.98 -0.38
C ILE A 346 13.25 -22.93 0.77
N ILE A 347 11.99 -23.33 0.82
CA ILE A 347 11.49 -24.44 1.64
C ILE A 347 11.48 -25.71 0.80
N GLN A 348 11.84 -26.84 1.38
CA GLN A 348 11.95 -28.12 0.68
C GLN A 348 11.28 -29.26 1.46
N SER A 349 10.60 -30.16 0.75
CA SER A 349 9.98 -31.37 1.32
C SER A 349 11.02 -32.45 1.65
N ASN A 350 10.60 -33.41 2.46
CA ASN A 350 11.27 -34.71 2.51
C ASN A 350 11.14 -35.45 1.16
N GLU A 351 11.91 -36.51 0.99
CA GLU A 351 11.78 -37.42 -0.15
C GLU A 351 10.37 -38.04 -0.17
N LEU A 352 9.71 -37.95 -1.32
CA LEU A 352 8.37 -38.50 -1.51
C LEU A 352 8.42 -39.99 -1.88
N PRO A 353 7.42 -40.79 -1.48
CA PRO A 353 7.15 -42.07 -2.13
C PRO A 353 6.68 -41.86 -3.58
N PRO A 354 6.57 -42.93 -4.39
CA PRO A 354 5.88 -42.85 -5.67
C PRO A 354 4.44 -42.38 -5.48
N ILE A 355 4.05 -41.31 -6.18
CA ILE A 355 2.68 -40.77 -6.15
C ILE A 355 2.15 -40.72 -7.58
N ASN A 356 0.97 -41.28 -7.81
CA ASN A 356 0.26 -41.17 -9.08
C ASN A 356 -1.11 -40.50 -8.87
N PHE A 357 -1.38 -39.47 -9.66
CA PHE A 357 -2.72 -38.91 -9.82
C PHE A 357 -3.27 -39.33 -11.18
N SER A 358 -4.40 -40.04 -11.17
CA SER A 358 -5.20 -40.36 -12.34
C SER A 358 -6.47 -39.51 -12.29
N SER A 359 -6.43 -38.32 -12.89
CA SER A 359 -7.55 -37.38 -12.85
C SER A 359 -8.37 -37.45 -14.12
N THR A 360 -9.63 -37.84 -14.00
CA THR A 360 -10.60 -37.71 -15.09
C THR A 360 -10.94 -36.25 -15.26
N VAL A 361 -10.72 -35.70 -16.45
CA VAL A 361 -10.97 -34.29 -16.74
C VAL A 361 -11.72 -34.16 -18.07
N ASP A 362 -12.62 -33.18 -18.16
CA ASP A 362 -13.27 -32.85 -19.43
C ASP A 362 -12.35 -32.00 -20.30
N LEU A 363 -12.09 -32.48 -21.53
CA LEU A 363 -11.46 -31.65 -22.55
C LEU A 363 -12.54 -30.98 -23.41
N ASN A 364 -12.45 -29.65 -23.52
CA ASN A 364 -13.26 -28.88 -24.45
C ASN A 364 -12.61 -28.88 -25.84
N ASN A 365 -13.11 -29.71 -26.77
CA ASN A 365 -12.61 -29.79 -28.15
C ASN A 365 -13.02 -28.61 -29.06
N GLY A 366 -13.32 -27.43 -28.51
CA GLY A 366 -13.68 -26.23 -29.27
C GLY A 366 -14.94 -26.33 -30.17
N ASN A 367 -15.64 -27.47 -30.19
CA ASN A 367 -16.70 -27.76 -31.15
C ASN A 367 -17.99 -28.31 -30.50
N GLY A 368 -18.21 -28.03 -29.21
CA GLY A 368 -19.47 -28.35 -28.50
C GLY A 368 -19.67 -29.82 -28.08
N GLY A 369 -18.61 -30.65 -28.09
CA GLY A 369 -18.61 -31.98 -27.49
C GLY A 369 -17.58 -32.08 -26.37
N SER A 370 -18.00 -32.47 -25.16
CA SER A 370 -17.10 -32.84 -24.06
C SER A 370 -16.69 -34.30 -24.22
N SER A 371 -15.37 -34.55 -24.22
CA SER A 371 -14.82 -35.89 -24.05
C SER A 371 -13.99 -35.91 -22.77
N SER A 372 -14.31 -36.80 -21.84
CA SER A 372 -13.54 -36.97 -20.62
C SER A 372 -12.31 -37.84 -20.90
N VAL A 373 -11.14 -37.39 -20.47
CA VAL A 373 -9.86 -38.12 -20.57
C VAL A 373 -9.22 -38.24 -19.19
N VAL A 374 -8.32 -39.22 -19.01
CA VAL A 374 -7.60 -39.42 -17.75
C VAL A 374 -6.20 -38.84 -17.86
N VAL A 375 -5.96 -37.69 -17.25
CA VAL A 375 -4.61 -37.10 -17.14
C VAL A 375 -3.87 -37.83 -16.04
N ASN A 376 -2.65 -38.29 -16.35
CA ASN A 376 -1.82 -39.02 -15.39
C ASN A 376 -0.61 -38.17 -15.00
N VAL A 377 -0.42 -37.93 -13.71
CA VAL A 377 0.78 -37.31 -13.14
C VAL A 377 1.48 -38.32 -12.25
N GLN A 378 2.77 -38.58 -12.53
CA GLN A 378 3.57 -39.54 -11.78
C GLN A 378 4.80 -38.85 -11.20
N ILE A 379 4.86 -38.78 -9.88
CA ILE A 379 5.99 -38.28 -9.11
C ILE A 379 6.82 -39.50 -8.67
N PRO A 380 8.08 -39.64 -9.10
CA PRO A 380 8.90 -40.79 -8.76
C PRO A 380 9.34 -40.77 -7.30
N ALA A 381 9.68 -41.94 -6.76
CA ALA A 381 10.26 -42.06 -5.42
C ALA A 381 11.55 -41.23 -5.30
N GLY A 382 11.76 -40.63 -4.14
CA GLY A 382 12.97 -39.83 -3.85
C GLY A 382 12.83 -38.36 -4.24
N THR A 383 11.78 -37.99 -4.99
CA THR A 383 11.56 -36.60 -5.39
C THR A 383 11.40 -35.70 -4.17
N LYS A 384 12.10 -34.57 -4.14
CA LYS A 384 11.85 -33.47 -3.22
C LYS A 384 11.19 -32.30 -3.95
N VAL A 385 10.26 -31.65 -3.28
CA VAL A 385 9.49 -30.52 -3.79
C VAL A 385 9.92 -29.26 -3.08
N SER A 386 10.20 -28.20 -3.83
CA SER A 386 10.69 -26.94 -3.27
C SER A 386 9.87 -25.75 -3.76
N ALA A 387 9.73 -24.74 -2.89
CA ALA A 387 9.15 -23.44 -3.23
C ALA A 387 9.91 -22.31 -2.50
N PRO A 388 9.82 -21.05 -2.95
CA PRO A 388 10.39 -19.92 -2.22
C PRO A 388 9.83 -19.80 -0.80
N VAL A 389 10.65 -19.42 0.19
CA VAL A 389 10.23 -19.12 1.58
C VAL A 389 9.24 -17.95 1.63
N SER A 390 9.31 -17.05 0.65
CA SER A 390 8.33 -15.97 0.48
C SER A 390 7.00 -16.43 -0.15
N SER A 391 6.91 -17.68 -0.60
CA SER A 391 5.64 -18.21 -1.12
C SER A 391 4.69 -18.52 0.03
N ASN A 392 3.39 -18.42 -0.22
CA ASN A 392 2.32 -18.86 0.69
C ASN A 392 2.06 -20.38 0.59
N TRP A 393 3.02 -21.16 0.07
CA TRP A 393 2.85 -22.60 -0.08
C TRP A 393 2.84 -23.29 1.28
N ASP A 394 1.80 -24.08 1.52
CA ASP A 394 1.55 -24.75 2.79
C ASP A 394 1.98 -26.23 2.79
N GLY A 395 2.68 -26.68 1.74
CA GLY A 395 3.05 -28.09 1.53
C GLY A 395 2.03 -28.89 0.74
N THR A 396 0.97 -28.27 0.22
CA THR A 396 -0.07 -28.96 -0.56
C THR A 396 0.27 -29.08 -2.04
N ILE A 397 -0.02 -30.24 -2.63
CA ILE A 397 -0.06 -30.46 -4.08
C ILE A 397 -1.49 -30.82 -4.47
N HIS A 398 -2.09 -30.04 -5.37
CA HIS A 398 -3.39 -30.37 -5.95
C HIS A 398 -3.24 -31.34 -7.12
N SER A 399 -4.18 -32.28 -7.22
CA SER A 399 -4.37 -33.13 -8.38
C SER A 399 -4.61 -32.29 -9.65
N PRO A 400 -4.29 -32.80 -10.85
CA PRO A 400 -4.55 -32.09 -12.10
C PRO A 400 -5.99 -31.62 -12.25
N THR A 401 -6.17 -30.35 -12.62
CA THR A 401 -7.46 -29.75 -12.96
C THR A 401 -7.43 -29.15 -14.35
N VAL A 402 -8.52 -29.26 -15.11
CA VAL A 402 -8.66 -28.55 -16.38
C VAL A 402 -9.21 -27.16 -16.16
N GLN A 403 -8.48 -26.18 -16.67
CA GLN A 403 -8.90 -24.78 -16.71
C GLN A 403 -9.61 -24.47 -18.03
N SER A 404 -10.37 -23.37 -18.08
CA SER A 404 -10.96 -22.90 -19.34
C SER A 404 -9.89 -22.74 -20.42
N VAL A 405 -10.13 -23.20 -21.64
CA VAL A 405 -9.20 -22.98 -22.77
C VAL A 405 -9.05 -21.49 -23.13
N THR A 406 -9.96 -20.64 -22.65
CA THR A 406 -9.87 -19.17 -22.76
C THR A 406 -9.15 -18.51 -21.58
N SER A 407 -8.78 -19.26 -20.55
CA SER A 407 -8.06 -18.73 -19.37
C SER A 407 -6.62 -18.31 -19.69
N VAL A 408 -6.10 -18.75 -20.84
CA VAL A 408 -4.75 -18.47 -21.32
C VAL A 408 -4.78 -18.09 -22.79
N THR A 409 -3.77 -17.35 -23.23
CA THR A 409 -3.56 -17.04 -24.66
C THR A 409 -2.22 -17.60 -25.10
N VAL A 410 -2.22 -18.53 -26.06
CA VAL A 410 -1.00 -18.99 -26.73
C VAL A 410 -0.66 -17.98 -27.84
N PRO A 411 0.53 -17.36 -27.83
CA PRO A 411 0.94 -16.44 -28.88
C PRO A 411 0.90 -17.13 -30.25
N THR A 412 0.38 -16.43 -31.26
CA THR A 412 0.37 -16.92 -32.65
C THR A 412 1.74 -16.68 -33.29
N GLU A 413 2.35 -17.74 -33.84
CA GLU A 413 3.59 -17.62 -34.62
C GLU A 413 3.31 -16.96 -35.98
N GLU A 414 4.22 -16.13 -36.48
CA GLU A 414 3.97 -15.36 -37.70
C GLU A 414 3.64 -16.24 -38.91
N GLY A 415 2.66 -15.83 -39.72
CA GLY A 415 2.29 -16.53 -40.95
C GLY A 415 1.50 -17.83 -40.72
N HIS A 416 1.16 -18.13 -39.48
CA HIS A 416 0.33 -19.26 -39.09
C HIS A 416 -1.00 -18.73 -38.55
N SER A 417 -2.10 -19.47 -38.76
CA SER A 417 -3.38 -19.14 -38.10
C SER A 417 -3.26 -19.27 -36.58
N THR A 418 -4.17 -18.63 -35.83
CA THR A 418 -4.15 -18.70 -34.36
C THR A 418 -4.09 -20.14 -33.87
N PRO A 419 -3.12 -20.49 -33.01
CA PRO A 419 -3.03 -21.81 -32.42
C PRO A 419 -4.33 -22.14 -31.67
N VAL A 420 -4.86 -23.33 -31.91
CA VAL A 420 -6.08 -23.76 -31.23
C VAL A 420 -5.68 -24.43 -29.93
N VAL A 421 -5.90 -23.73 -28.82
CA VAL A 421 -5.71 -24.28 -27.48
C VAL A 421 -6.63 -25.48 -27.32
N SER A 422 -6.03 -26.63 -27.06
CA SER A 422 -6.71 -27.93 -26.99
C SER A 422 -6.97 -28.31 -25.53
N SER A 423 -6.05 -27.99 -24.62
CA SER A 423 -6.24 -28.18 -23.19
C SER A 423 -5.39 -27.22 -22.37
N VAL A 424 -5.87 -26.88 -21.17
CA VAL A 424 -5.12 -26.15 -20.13
C VAL A 424 -5.21 -26.98 -18.86
N ILE A 425 -4.10 -27.56 -18.45
CA ILE A 425 -4.00 -28.44 -17.29
C ILE A 425 -3.16 -27.74 -16.23
N GLU A 426 -3.76 -27.48 -15.10
CA GLU A 426 -3.06 -26.96 -13.93
C GLU A 426 -2.80 -28.11 -12.95
N VAL A 427 -1.57 -28.20 -12.47
CA VAL A 427 -1.13 -29.13 -11.44
C VAL A 427 -0.19 -28.37 -10.51
N GLY A 428 -0.21 -28.65 -9.21
CA GLY A 428 0.63 -27.96 -8.21
C GLY A 428 -0.18 -27.15 -7.20
N PHE A 429 0.24 -25.92 -6.91
CA PHE A 429 -0.39 -25.03 -5.92
C PHE A 429 -0.57 -23.64 -6.52
N GLU A 430 -1.81 -23.13 -6.51
CA GLU A 430 -2.24 -21.98 -7.34
C GLU A 430 -1.28 -20.79 -7.30
N GLY A 431 -0.72 -20.45 -8.46
CA GLY A 431 0.17 -19.29 -8.60
C GLY A 431 1.54 -19.41 -7.92
N VAL A 432 1.85 -20.54 -7.27
CA VAL A 432 3.17 -20.78 -6.69
C VAL A 432 3.97 -21.73 -7.60
N PRO A 433 5.16 -21.32 -8.07
CA PRO A 433 6.02 -22.20 -8.84
C PRO A 433 6.63 -23.27 -7.92
N LEU A 434 6.14 -24.50 -8.00
CA LEU A 434 6.74 -25.65 -7.34
C LEU A 434 7.83 -26.25 -8.23
N THR A 435 8.96 -26.63 -7.64
CA THR A 435 10.10 -27.23 -8.34
C THR A 435 10.47 -28.59 -7.77
N PHE A 436 11.04 -29.46 -8.61
CA PHE A 436 11.35 -30.86 -8.27
C PHE A 436 12.83 -31.17 -8.49
N THR A 437 13.41 -32.01 -7.62
CA THR A 437 14.75 -32.56 -7.80
C THR A 437 14.82 -33.49 -9.01
N ASP A 438 13.79 -34.29 -9.19
CA ASP A 438 13.67 -35.34 -10.19
C ASP A 438 12.53 -35.02 -11.17
N ALA A 439 12.64 -35.50 -12.40
CA ALA A 439 11.68 -35.23 -13.45
C ALA A 439 10.35 -35.93 -13.14
N VAL A 440 9.26 -35.16 -13.17
CA VAL A 440 7.89 -35.61 -13.00
C VAL A 440 7.24 -35.86 -14.36
N ARG A 441 6.47 -36.93 -14.47
CA ARG A 441 5.84 -37.39 -15.72
C ARG A 441 4.38 -36.96 -15.79
N LEU A 442 4.02 -36.09 -16.74
CA LEU A 442 2.64 -35.65 -17.02
C LEU A 442 2.19 -36.19 -18.39
N LEU A 443 1.26 -37.15 -18.40
CA LEU A 443 0.72 -37.75 -19.61
C LEU A 443 -0.69 -37.25 -19.92
N ILE A 444 -0.87 -36.77 -21.15
CA ILE A 444 -2.09 -36.19 -21.69
C ILE A 444 -2.59 -37.11 -22.82
N PRO A 445 -3.65 -37.91 -22.59
CA PRO A 445 -4.14 -38.86 -23.59
C PRO A 445 -4.61 -38.16 -24.88
N GLY A 446 -4.33 -38.78 -26.02
CA GLY A 446 -4.77 -38.29 -27.34
C GLY A 446 -4.07 -37.00 -27.81
N GLY A 447 -3.09 -36.50 -27.08
CA GLY A 447 -2.36 -35.27 -27.42
C GLY A 447 -1.25 -35.45 -28.46
N ALA A 448 -0.99 -36.66 -28.98
CA ALA A 448 0.14 -36.87 -29.88
C ALA A 448 0.07 -35.97 -31.12
N GLY A 449 1.20 -35.32 -31.42
CA GLY A 449 1.31 -34.37 -32.54
C GLY A 449 0.85 -32.95 -32.20
N GLN A 450 0.32 -32.69 -31.01
CA GLN A 450 0.11 -31.34 -30.48
C GLN A 450 1.44 -30.75 -29.98
N GLU A 451 1.50 -29.43 -29.98
CA GLU A 451 2.55 -28.67 -29.30
C GLU A 451 2.18 -28.51 -27.81
N ALA A 452 3.19 -28.27 -26.98
CA ALA A 452 3.02 -28.03 -25.55
C ALA A 452 3.70 -26.73 -25.12
N GLY A 453 3.16 -26.11 -24.07
CA GLY A 453 3.72 -24.95 -23.41
C GLY A 453 3.36 -24.93 -21.93
N PHE A 454 3.91 -23.96 -21.21
CA PHE A 454 3.59 -23.70 -19.82
C PHE A 454 3.51 -22.20 -19.53
N PHE A 455 2.88 -21.82 -18.42
CA PHE A 455 2.86 -20.43 -17.95
C PHE A 455 3.70 -20.25 -16.70
N ARG A 456 4.52 -19.20 -16.68
CA ARG A 456 5.26 -18.76 -15.50
C ARG A 456 5.23 -17.23 -15.46
N ASP A 457 4.92 -16.66 -14.29
CA ASP A 457 4.81 -15.20 -14.09
C ASP A 457 3.90 -14.50 -15.10
N GLY A 458 2.76 -15.13 -15.43
CA GLY A 458 1.78 -14.62 -16.39
C GLY A 458 2.20 -14.71 -17.87
N SER A 459 3.38 -15.23 -18.16
CA SER A 459 3.93 -15.36 -19.52
C SER A 459 3.90 -16.81 -20.02
N PHE A 460 3.62 -16.99 -21.32
CA PHE A 460 3.62 -18.30 -21.98
C PHE A 460 5.01 -18.67 -22.49
N TYR A 461 5.40 -19.94 -22.27
CA TYR A 461 6.65 -20.53 -22.75
C TYR A 461 6.38 -21.81 -23.51
N LYS A 462 6.88 -21.93 -24.74
CA LYS A 462 6.77 -23.15 -25.56
C LYS A 462 7.77 -24.21 -25.08
N ILE A 463 7.33 -25.45 -24.94
CA ILE A 463 8.21 -26.60 -24.67
C ILE A 463 8.87 -27.04 -25.98
N THR A 464 10.12 -26.63 -26.17
CA THR A 464 10.89 -26.90 -27.40
C THR A 464 11.74 -28.17 -27.31
N LYS A 465 12.18 -28.54 -26.11
CA LYS A 465 13.01 -29.73 -25.87
C LYS A 465 12.20 -31.00 -26.11
N VAL A 466 12.69 -31.86 -27.00
CA VAL A 466 12.17 -33.22 -27.19
C VAL A 466 13.05 -34.19 -26.39
N ILE A 467 12.42 -35.01 -25.55
CA ILE A 467 13.09 -36.04 -24.74
C ILE A 467 13.35 -37.28 -25.61
N SER A 468 14.52 -37.91 -25.46
CA SER A 468 14.90 -39.03 -26.34
C SER A 468 14.18 -40.36 -26.04
N ALA A 469 13.68 -40.55 -24.81
CA ALA A 469 12.92 -41.74 -24.43
C ALA A 469 12.02 -41.51 -23.20
N ASP A 470 10.86 -42.18 -23.15
CA ASP A 470 9.95 -42.18 -22.00
C ASP A 470 10.45 -43.12 -20.89
N ASN A 471 11.43 -42.66 -20.11
CA ASN A 471 11.86 -43.29 -18.87
C ASN A 471 12.55 -42.27 -17.95
N GLN A 472 12.50 -42.55 -16.65
CA GLN A 472 13.02 -41.66 -15.60
C GLN A 472 14.49 -41.27 -15.82
N SER A 473 15.37 -42.25 -16.07
CA SER A 473 16.81 -42.01 -16.25
C SER A 473 17.13 -41.05 -17.40
N THR A 474 16.34 -41.10 -18.47
CA THR A 474 16.51 -40.21 -19.62
C THR A 474 16.02 -38.81 -19.30
N ALA A 475 14.84 -38.70 -18.69
CA ALA A 475 14.27 -37.43 -18.29
C ALA A 475 15.19 -36.67 -17.31
N ASP A 476 15.73 -37.35 -16.31
CA ASP A 476 16.62 -36.73 -15.31
C ASP A 476 17.97 -36.28 -15.87
N SER A 477 18.50 -37.02 -16.86
CA SER A 477 19.79 -36.67 -17.47
C SER A 477 19.69 -35.58 -18.53
N GLU A 478 18.54 -35.46 -19.20
CA GLU A 478 18.32 -34.46 -20.24
C GLU A 478 17.69 -33.15 -19.75
N LEU A 479 17.07 -33.15 -18.57
CA LEU A 479 16.43 -31.97 -17.98
C LEU A 479 17.25 -31.39 -16.82
N GLY A 480 17.69 -30.14 -17.01
CA GLY A 480 18.24 -29.32 -15.94
C GLY A 480 17.18 -28.87 -14.93
N ALA A 481 17.63 -28.16 -13.89
CA ALA A 481 16.74 -27.61 -12.86
C ALA A 481 15.65 -26.71 -13.46
N GLY A 482 14.39 -26.93 -13.07
CA GLY A 482 13.24 -26.15 -13.52
C GLY A 482 12.93 -26.22 -15.02
N ALA A 483 13.53 -27.19 -15.74
CA ALA A 483 13.33 -27.40 -17.17
C ALA A 483 12.22 -28.41 -17.46
N GLU A 484 11.82 -28.47 -18.73
CA GLU A 484 10.76 -29.32 -19.24
C GLU A 484 11.10 -29.86 -20.64
N GLY A 485 10.48 -30.96 -21.01
CA GLY A 485 10.61 -31.56 -22.33
C GLY A 485 9.41 -32.42 -22.68
N ARG A 486 9.18 -32.63 -23.98
CA ARG A 486 8.04 -33.41 -24.47
C ARG A 486 8.44 -34.63 -25.28
N ILE A 487 7.58 -35.63 -25.33
CA ILE A 487 7.70 -36.81 -26.20
C ILE A 487 6.31 -37.34 -26.55
N ASN A 488 6.12 -37.80 -27.78
CA ASN A 488 4.89 -38.51 -28.15
C ASN A 488 5.05 -39.99 -27.80
N VAL A 489 4.08 -40.57 -27.11
CA VAL A 489 4.07 -42.00 -26.71
C VAL A 489 2.79 -42.63 -27.24
N GLY A 490 2.88 -43.37 -28.34
CA GLY A 490 1.69 -43.88 -29.02
C GLY A 490 0.79 -42.75 -29.52
N SER A 491 -0.45 -42.71 -29.07
CA SER A 491 -1.43 -41.64 -29.36
C SER A 491 -1.37 -40.45 -28.40
N ASP A 492 -0.51 -40.49 -27.39
CA ASP A 492 -0.55 -39.57 -26.26
C ASP A 492 0.64 -38.61 -26.29
N LEU A 493 0.47 -37.44 -25.68
CA LEU A 493 1.55 -36.47 -25.47
C LEU A 493 2.02 -36.55 -24.02
N LEU A 494 3.31 -36.72 -23.84
CA LEU A 494 3.96 -36.76 -22.55
C LEU A 494 4.85 -35.54 -22.35
N ILE A 495 4.73 -34.91 -21.18
CA ILE A 495 5.59 -33.83 -20.70
C ILE A 495 6.37 -34.36 -19.50
N TRP A 496 7.69 -34.31 -19.59
CA TRP A 496 8.59 -34.44 -18.45
C TRP A 496 8.94 -33.05 -17.93
N THR A 497 8.81 -32.82 -16.63
CA THR A 497 9.03 -31.49 -16.05
C THR A 497 9.68 -31.55 -14.67
N LYS A 498 10.53 -30.58 -14.35
CA LYS A 498 11.05 -30.33 -12.99
C LYS A 498 10.37 -29.14 -12.31
N HIS A 499 9.19 -28.75 -12.78
CA HIS A 499 8.33 -27.76 -12.14
C HIS A 499 6.84 -28.00 -12.41
N PHE A 500 6.00 -27.49 -11.52
CA PHE A 500 4.55 -27.46 -11.68
C PHE A 500 4.06 -26.03 -11.82
N THR A 501 3.20 -25.84 -12.82
CA THR A 501 2.55 -24.60 -13.22
C THR A 501 1.28 -24.95 -14.02
N LYS A 502 0.81 -24.04 -14.88
CA LYS A 502 -0.23 -24.33 -15.88
C LYS A 502 0.42 -24.80 -17.18
N PHE A 503 0.12 -26.02 -17.61
CA PHE A 503 0.54 -26.59 -18.89
C PHE A 503 -0.56 -26.46 -19.93
N VAL A 504 -0.17 -26.23 -21.18
CA VAL A 504 -1.10 -25.99 -22.29
C VAL A 504 -0.71 -26.88 -23.46
N THR A 505 -1.69 -27.60 -24.01
CA THR A 505 -1.53 -28.25 -25.32
C THR A 505 -2.30 -27.50 -26.38
N TYR A 506 -1.74 -27.42 -27.58
CA TYR A 506 -2.35 -26.70 -28.68
C TYR A 506 -1.93 -27.28 -30.03
N THR A 507 -2.79 -27.09 -31.03
CA THR A 507 -2.47 -27.49 -32.40
C THR A 507 -1.90 -26.29 -33.14
N ALA A 508 -0.64 -26.42 -33.59
CA ALA A 508 -0.04 -25.47 -34.51
C ALA A 508 -0.59 -25.71 -35.94
N PRO A 509 -0.88 -24.66 -36.73
CA PRO A 509 -1.39 -24.83 -38.10
C PRO A 509 -0.36 -25.49 -39.02
N ALA A 510 -0.82 -26.26 -40.00
CA ALA A 510 0.07 -26.89 -40.98
C ALA A 510 0.85 -25.84 -41.79
N SER A 511 2.18 -25.98 -41.86
CA SER A 511 3.01 -25.14 -42.74
C SER A 511 2.62 -25.39 -44.20
N GLY A 512 2.15 -24.36 -44.91
CA GLY A 512 1.81 -24.46 -46.33
C GLY A 512 3.04 -24.76 -47.20
N GLY A 513 3.28 -26.03 -47.50
CA GLY A 513 4.34 -26.47 -48.40
C GLY A 513 4.08 -26.03 -49.84
N HIS A 514 4.89 -25.11 -50.35
CA HIS A 514 4.93 -24.80 -51.78
C HIS A 514 5.74 -25.85 -52.53
N ASN A 515 5.04 -26.71 -53.26
CA ASN A 515 5.60 -27.61 -54.26
C ASN A 515 5.26 -27.00 -55.63
N GLY A 516 6.26 -26.62 -56.43
CA GLY A 516 6.02 -25.89 -57.69
C GLY A 516 7.11 -26.12 -58.72
N GLY A 517 6.94 -27.18 -59.52
CA GLY A 517 7.69 -27.43 -60.74
C GLY A 517 7.38 -26.40 -61.83
N SER A 518 8.39 -26.14 -62.66
CA SER A 518 8.36 -25.20 -63.79
C SER A 518 7.45 -25.66 -64.94
N SER A 519 6.62 -24.77 -65.46
CA SER A 519 6.29 -24.75 -66.89
C SER A 519 5.86 -23.35 -67.37
N HIS A 520 6.47 -22.96 -68.48
CA HIS A 520 6.15 -21.78 -69.29
C HIS A 520 4.94 -22.07 -70.20
N SER A 521 4.07 -21.09 -70.43
CA SER A 521 3.60 -20.67 -71.78
C SER A 521 2.61 -19.50 -71.64
N GLY A 522 2.72 -18.51 -72.54
CA GLY A 522 2.03 -17.22 -72.46
C GLY A 522 0.63 -17.16 -73.07
N GLY A 523 0.02 -15.96 -73.06
CA GLY A 523 -1.17 -15.67 -73.88
C GLY A 523 -2.18 -14.64 -73.34
N ASN A 524 -1.82 -13.36 -73.40
CA ASN A 524 -2.61 -12.11 -73.51
C ASN A 524 -4.17 -12.15 -73.58
N SER A 525 -4.89 -11.41 -72.72
CA SER A 525 -5.76 -10.26 -73.13
C SER A 525 -6.66 -9.65 -72.02
N SER A 526 -6.73 -8.31 -72.07
CA SER A 526 -7.80 -7.36 -71.69
C SER A 526 -8.24 -7.09 -70.24
N SER A 527 -7.77 -5.91 -69.79
CA SER A 527 -8.50 -4.78 -69.15
C SER A 527 -8.94 -4.81 -67.68
N SER A 528 -8.49 -3.72 -67.02
CA SER A 528 -9.02 -2.97 -65.87
C SER A 528 -8.86 -3.54 -64.45
N ASN A 529 -7.75 -3.22 -63.78
CA ASN A 529 -7.62 -2.28 -62.64
C ASN A 529 -6.16 -2.33 -62.14
N PRO A 530 -5.49 -1.24 -61.70
CA PRO A 530 -4.11 -1.33 -61.20
C PRO A 530 -4.11 -2.12 -59.89
N GLN A 531 -3.40 -3.26 -59.86
CA GLN A 531 -3.01 -3.88 -58.60
C GLN A 531 -1.99 -2.97 -57.90
N THR A 532 -2.31 -2.49 -56.70
CA THR A 532 -1.30 -1.97 -55.76
C THR A 532 -1.05 -3.03 -54.71
N GLY A 533 -0.22 -4.02 -55.04
CA GLY A 533 0.46 -4.85 -54.05
C GLY A 533 1.55 -4.03 -53.34
N SER A 534 1.86 -4.37 -52.08
CA SER A 534 2.96 -3.75 -51.34
C SER A 534 4.27 -3.95 -52.12
N ALA A 535 4.92 -2.85 -52.51
CA ALA A 535 6.15 -2.86 -53.29
C ALA A 535 7.37 -2.94 -52.36
N LEU A 536 8.30 -3.84 -52.66
CA LEU A 536 9.56 -3.96 -51.93
C LEU A 536 10.41 -2.70 -52.12
N LEU A 537 10.82 -2.06 -51.02
CA LEU A 537 11.60 -0.82 -50.98
C LEU A 537 13.08 -1.04 -50.69
N ALA A 538 13.40 -2.01 -49.82
CA ALA A 538 14.78 -2.44 -49.54
C ALA A 538 14.79 -3.90 -49.09
N SER A 539 15.90 -4.60 -49.36
CA SER A 539 16.13 -5.95 -48.83
C SER A 539 17.62 -6.23 -48.64
N SER A 540 18.00 -6.93 -47.58
CA SER A 540 19.38 -7.38 -47.36
C SER A 540 19.42 -8.70 -46.60
N ASP A 541 20.32 -9.59 -46.98
CA ASP A 541 20.66 -10.77 -46.18
C ASP A 541 21.58 -10.36 -45.02
N VAL A 542 21.20 -10.71 -43.80
CA VAL A 542 21.94 -10.41 -42.57
C VAL A 542 22.36 -11.71 -41.89
N GLN A 543 23.63 -11.84 -41.54
CA GLN A 543 24.13 -12.98 -40.79
C GLN A 543 23.61 -12.95 -39.34
N ALA A 544 23.11 -14.07 -38.84
CA ALA A 544 22.75 -14.21 -37.43
C ALA A 544 23.95 -13.85 -36.54
N GLY A 545 23.71 -13.08 -35.49
CA GLY A 545 24.74 -12.61 -34.56
C GLY A 545 25.54 -11.38 -35.03
N SER A 546 25.34 -10.83 -36.24
CA SER A 546 26.05 -9.63 -36.72
C SER A 546 25.20 -8.36 -36.62
N GLU A 547 25.85 -7.19 -36.52
CA GLU A 547 25.20 -5.89 -36.68
C GLU A 547 24.88 -5.59 -38.15
N ALA A 548 23.75 -4.93 -38.42
CA ALA A 548 23.37 -4.49 -39.77
C ALA A 548 22.48 -3.24 -39.73
N THR A 549 22.56 -2.42 -40.78
CA THR A 549 21.63 -1.31 -41.03
C THR A 549 21.08 -1.43 -42.44
N ILE A 550 19.75 -1.43 -42.55
CA ILE A 550 19.05 -1.48 -43.83
C ILE A 550 18.25 -0.18 -43.96
N GLN A 551 18.45 0.53 -45.06
CA GLN A 551 17.80 1.81 -45.31
C GLN A 551 17.18 1.83 -46.72
N ALA A 552 15.92 2.26 -46.80
CA ALA A 552 15.21 2.47 -48.04
C ALA A 552 15.36 3.92 -48.54
N ASN A 553 15.09 4.13 -49.83
CA ASN A 553 15.27 5.43 -50.50
C ASN A 553 14.38 6.55 -49.96
N ASP A 554 13.28 6.21 -49.29
CA ASP A 554 12.35 7.18 -48.70
C ASP A 554 12.76 7.64 -47.29
N GLY A 555 13.87 7.10 -46.75
CA GLY A 555 14.36 7.40 -45.40
C GLY A 555 13.91 6.39 -44.34
N THR A 556 13.10 5.40 -44.69
CA THR A 556 12.75 4.29 -43.79
C THR A 556 14.00 3.46 -43.49
N ALA A 557 14.24 3.13 -42.23
CA ALA A 557 15.41 2.34 -41.85
C ALA A 557 15.13 1.35 -40.72
N VAL A 558 15.96 0.32 -40.63
CA VAL A 558 16.10 -0.56 -39.47
C VAL A 558 17.57 -0.73 -39.12
N VAL A 559 17.87 -0.62 -37.83
CA VAL A 559 19.18 -0.91 -37.23
C VAL A 559 19.05 -2.18 -36.39
N ILE A 560 19.80 -3.21 -36.79
CA ILE A 560 19.86 -4.51 -36.14
C ILE A 560 21.17 -4.57 -35.34
N PRO A 561 21.11 -4.57 -34.00
CA PRO A 561 22.31 -4.69 -33.18
C PRO A 561 22.86 -6.12 -33.18
N GLU A 562 24.14 -6.26 -32.79
CA GLU A 562 24.78 -7.57 -32.60
C GLU A 562 23.94 -8.46 -31.67
N GLY A 563 23.76 -9.72 -32.03
CA GLY A 563 22.98 -10.69 -31.24
C GLY A 563 21.45 -10.52 -31.27
N ALA A 564 20.89 -9.56 -32.01
CA ALA A 564 19.43 -9.40 -32.13
C ALA A 564 18.74 -10.59 -32.80
N LEU A 565 19.38 -11.15 -33.83
CA LEU A 565 18.90 -12.32 -34.58
C LEU A 565 19.38 -13.61 -33.92
N ALA A 566 18.51 -14.64 -33.88
CA ALA A 566 18.82 -15.91 -33.24
C ALA A 566 20.03 -16.61 -33.89
N ASP A 567 21.01 -16.94 -33.06
CA ASP A 567 22.31 -17.52 -33.42
C ASP A 567 22.18 -18.96 -33.95
N THR A 568 21.77 -19.05 -35.23
CA THR A 568 21.41 -20.30 -35.93
C THR A 568 22.42 -20.67 -37.02
N GLY A 569 23.50 -19.88 -37.18
CA GLY A 569 24.49 -20.05 -38.25
C GLY A 569 23.95 -19.79 -39.67
N SER A 570 22.76 -19.19 -39.81
CA SER A 570 22.06 -18.94 -41.08
C SER A 570 21.87 -17.44 -41.34
N THR A 571 21.72 -17.06 -42.62
CA THR A 571 21.34 -15.69 -43.05
C THR A 571 19.83 -15.46 -42.96
N VAL A 572 19.40 -14.31 -42.45
CA VAL A 572 18.01 -13.85 -42.45
C VAL A 572 17.85 -12.74 -43.49
N ASN A 573 16.89 -12.89 -44.41
CA ASN A 573 16.58 -11.85 -45.39
C ASN A 573 15.65 -10.79 -44.77
N ILE A 574 16.19 -9.60 -44.51
CA ILE A 574 15.46 -8.47 -43.95
C ILE A 574 14.86 -7.65 -45.09
N THR A 575 13.59 -7.28 -45.02
CA THR A 575 12.88 -6.51 -46.06
C THR A 575 12.16 -5.29 -45.48
N ILE A 576 12.07 -4.23 -46.28
CA ILE A 576 11.23 -3.05 -46.04
C ILE A 576 10.33 -2.92 -47.27
N SER A 577 9.01 -2.83 -47.08
CA SER A 577 8.04 -2.71 -48.15
C SER A 577 7.08 -1.53 -47.94
N SER A 578 6.43 -1.08 -49.00
CA SER A 578 5.50 0.04 -49.00
C SER A 578 4.24 -0.24 -48.17
N ALA A 579 3.44 0.80 -47.94
CA ALA A 579 2.27 0.81 -47.07
C ALA A 579 1.41 -0.47 -47.13
N PRO A 580 1.15 -1.11 -45.97
CA PRO A 580 0.31 -2.30 -45.88
C PRO A 580 -1.17 -1.99 -46.07
N GLN A 581 -1.97 -2.99 -46.46
CA GLN A 581 -3.43 -2.90 -46.59
C GLN A 581 -4.10 -3.22 -45.24
N CYS A 582 -3.93 -2.34 -44.24
CA CYS A 582 -4.52 -2.49 -42.90
C CYS A 582 -5.83 -1.68 -42.78
N ALA A 583 -6.69 -2.04 -41.82
CA ALA A 583 -7.87 -1.25 -41.53
C ALA A 583 -7.51 0.09 -40.86
N GLU A 584 -8.28 1.14 -41.14
CA GLU A 584 -8.14 2.43 -40.46
C GLU A 584 -8.53 2.30 -38.97
N PRO A 585 -7.85 3.01 -38.05
CA PRO A 585 -8.24 3.04 -36.64
C PRO A 585 -9.63 3.67 -36.50
N ASN A 586 -10.48 3.10 -35.65
CA ASN A 586 -11.78 3.65 -35.28
C ASN A 586 -11.83 4.20 -33.84
N THR A 587 -10.67 4.30 -33.18
CA THR A 587 -10.56 4.73 -31.77
C THR A 587 -10.71 6.26 -31.64
N PRO A 588 -11.67 6.76 -30.85
CA PRO A 588 -11.77 8.18 -30.54
C PRO A 588 -10.46 8.72 -29.93
N GLY A 589 -9.94 9.83 -30.46
CA GLY A 589 -8.67 10.41 -30.01
C GLY A 589 -7.45 10.01 -30.85
N ILE A 590 -7.54 8.98 -31.68
CA ILE A 590 -6.50 8.65 -32.67
C ILE A 590 -6.79 9.36 -33.99
N THR A 591 -5.80 10.07 -34.53
CA THR A 591 -5.86 10.65 -35.88
C THR A 591 -4.87 9.92 -36.79
N SER A 592 -5.38 9.35 -37.89
CA SER A 592 -4.55 8.72 -38.92
C SER A 592 -4.21 9.70 -40.04
N PHE A 593 -3.06 9.46 -40.69
CA PHE A 593 -2.56 10.20 -41.84
C PHE A 593 -2.49 9.29 -43.07
N ASP A 594 -2.20 9.81 -44.26
CA ASP A 594 -2.12 8.98 -45.48
C ASP A 594 -1.16 7.79 -45.25
N PRO A 595 -1.64 6.54 -45.34
CA PRO A 595 -0.81 5.37 -45.07
C PRO A 595 0.34 5.23 -46.08
N GLN A 596 0.23 5.76 -47.30
CA GLN A 596 1.32 5.74 -48.28
C GLN A 596 2.56 6.49 -47.77
N ASP A 597 2.34 7.57 -47.01
CA ASP A 597 3.41 8.41 -46.48
C ASP A 597 3.84 8.00 -45.07
N THR A 598 3.01 7.26 -44.33
CA THR A 598 3.21 7.03 -42.88
C THR A 598 3.30 5.57 -42.45
N ALA A 599 3.04 4.61 -43.34
CA ALA A 599 3.02 3.19 -43.00
C ALA A 599 4.06 2.37 -43.78
N ARG A 600 4.75 1.43 -43.12
CA ARG A 600 5.78 0.56 -43.71
C ARG A 600 5.70 -0.85 -43.13
N SER A 601 5.97 -1.84 -43.97
CA SER A 601 6.07 -3.24 -43.56
C SER A 601 7.53 -3.64 -43.43
N PHE A 602 7.91 -4.23 -42.30
CA PHE A 602 9.22 -4.83 -42.10
C PHE A 602 9.09 -6.35 -42.12
N GLY A 603 10.01 -7.02 -42.79
CA GLY A 603 10.03 -8.47 -42.92
C GLY A 603 11.39 -9.08 -42.55
N PRO A 604 11.42 -10.38 -42.19
CA PRO A 604 10.29 -11.31 -42.17
C PRO A 604 9.36 -10.98 -41.01
N SER A 605 8.06 -10.88 -41.31
CA SER A 605 7.05 -10.47 -40.34
C SER A 605 7.17 -11.36 -39.09
N GLY A 606 7.12 -10.75 -37.91
CA GLY A 606 7.26 -11.29 -36.53
C GLY A 606 8.32 -12.33 -36.28
N SER A 607 9.42 -12.15 -36.97
CA SER A 607 10.73 -12.32 -36.36
C SER A 607 10.73 -11.69 -34.97
N VAL A 608 10.91 -12.47 -33.90
CA VAL A 608 11.08 -11.96 -32.54
C VAL A 608 12.57 -11.84 -32.26
N PHE A 609 13.01 -10.67 -31.79
CA PHE A 609 14.43 -10.41 -31.55
C PHE A 609 14.83 -10.72 -30.11
N LYS A 610 16.04 -11.27 -29.93
CA LYS A 610 16.64 -11.47 -28.60
C LYS A 610 17.02 -10.12 -27.96
N VAL A 611 17.41 -9.17 -28.80
CA VAL A 611 17.68 -7.78 -28.47
C VAL A 611 16.82 -6.93 -29.41
N PRO A 612 16.01 -5.99 -28.92
CA PRO A 612 15.15 -5.18 -29.77
C PRO A 612 15.92 -4.41 -30.86
N VAL A 613 15.29 -4.21 -32.01
CA VAL A 613 15.86 -3.45 -33.14
C VAL A 613 15.26 -2.05 -33.19
N GLU A 614 16.00 -1.08 -33.72
CA GLU A 614 15.49 0.28 -33.91
C GLU A 614 14.95 0.44 -35.32
N ILE A 615 13.68 0.85 -35.45
CA ILE A 615 13.10 1.27 -36.72
C ILE A 615 12.97 2.78 -36.79
N THR A 616 13.12 3.33 -37.99
CA THR A 616 12.91 4.76 -38.27
C THR A 616 11.91 4.89 -39.43
N LEU A 617 10.85 5.67 -39.20
CA LEU A 617 9.84 5.99 -40.20
C LEU A 617 9.88 7.48 -40.56
N PRO A 618 9.95 7.84 -41.85
CA PRO A 618 9.83 9.22 -42.29
C PRO A 618 8.36 9.66 -42.27
N PHE A 619 8.10 10.91 -41.91
CA PHE A 619 6.79 11.56 -42.07
C PHE A 619 6.88 12.87 -42.85
N GLY A 620 8.04 13.18 -43.45
CA GLY A 620 8.25 14.46 -44.14
C GLY A 620 7.37 14.71 -45.37
N GLN A 621 6.81 13.64 -45.96
CA GLN A 621 5.86 13.67 -47.08
C GLN A 621 4.41 13.72 -46.62
N ALA A 622 4.12 13.28 -45.39
CA ALA A 622 2.80 13.38 -44.80
C ALA A 622 2.57 14.85 -44.41
N ASN A 623 1.45 15.44 -44.86
CA ASN A 623 1.06 16.81 -44.53
C ASN A 623 0.64 16.94 -43.04
N ILE A 624 1.54 16.63 -42.10
CA ILE A 624 1.31 16.66 -40.65
C ILE A 624 1.63 18.05 -40.13
N ASP A 625 0.67 18.66 -39.43
CA ASP A 625 0.86 19.95 -38.78
C ASP A 625 1.94 19.87 -37.69
N PRO A 626 2.86 20.85 -37.57
CA PRO A 626 3.89 20.83 -36.54
C PRO A 626 3.37 20.76 -35.10
N GLY A 627 2.13 21.23 -34.86
CA GLY A 627 1.46 21.09 -33.56
C GLY A 627 1.14 19.64 -33.19
N ASP A 628 1.05 18.76 -34.17
CA ASP A 628 0.75 17.34 -33.96
C ASP A 628 2.00 16.50 -33.64
N TYR A 629 3.20 17.06 -33.80
CA TYR A 629 4.46 16.35 -33.54
C TYR A 629 4.57 15.85 -32.11
N ALA A 630 3.94 16.54 -31.15
CA ALA A 630 3.90 16.13 -29.74
C ALA A 630 3.02 14.88 -29.49
N TYR A 631 2.16 14.51 -30.45
CA TYR A 631 1.21 13.41 -30.32
C TYR A 631 1.54 12.23 -31.24
N LEU A 632 2.57 12.35 -32.09
CA LEU A 632 2.94 11.28 -33.00
C LEU A 632 3.52 10.08 -32.24
N ALA A 633 2.99 8.91 -32.55
CA ALA A 633 3.53 7.63 -32.12
C ALA A 633 3.58 6.68 -33.31
N ILE A 634 4.55 5.75 -33.27
CA ILE A 634 4.51 4.55 -34.09
C ILE A 634 3.49 3.60 -33.46
N PHE A 635 2.67 3.00 -34.32
CA PHE A 635 1.77 1.92 -33.99
C PHE A 635 2.18 0.69 -34.77
N THR A 636 1.99 -0.49 -34.18
CA THR A 636 2.20 -1.78 -34.81
C THR A 636 0.83 -2.41 -35.07
N TRP A 637 0.67 -3.07 -36.21
CA TRP A 637 -0.54 -3.84 -36.49
C TRP A 637 -0.44 -5.21 -35.84
N ARG A 638 -1.30 -5.49 -34.87
CA ARG A 638 -1.37 -6.80 -34.19
C ARG A 638 -2.81 -7.13 -33.84
N ASN A 639 -3.19 -8.40 -33.97
CA ASN A 639 -4.52 -8.89 -33.59
C ASN A 639 -5.66 -8.05 -34.19
N ASP A 640 -5.55 -7.72 -35.48
CA ASP A 640 -6.53 -6.91 -36.25
C ASP A 640 -6.80 -5.50 -35.72
N HIS A 641 -5.88 -4.91 -34.96
CA HIS A 641 -5.94 -3.50 -34.59
C HIS A 641 -4.55 -2.87 -34.50
N TRP A 642 -4.54 -1.54 -34.50
CA TRP A 642 -3.33 -0.76 -34.24
C TRP A 642 -3.03 -0.71 -32.74
N GLN A 643 -1.83 -1.13 -32.36
CA GLN A 643 -1.31 -1.03 -30.99
C GLN A 643 -0.21 0.02 -30.93
N LYS A 644 -0.26 0.93 -29.95
CA LYS A 644 0.76 1.98 -29.79
C LYS A 644 2.09 1.36 -29.38
N VAL A 645 3.15 1.66 -30.13
CA VAL A 645 4.55 1.32 -29.81
C VAL A 645 5.22 2.50 -29.11
N GLY A 646 4.85 3.73 -29.48
CA GLY A 646 5.50 4.97 -29.02
C GLY A 646 6.50 5.49 -30.04
N GLY A 647 7.51 6.22 -29.62
CA GLY A 647 8.61 6.66 -30.48
C GLY A 647 9.14 8.05 -30.15
N VAL A 648 10.35 8.32 -30.63
CA VAL A 648 11.04 9.59 -30.47
C VAL A 648 10.95 10.36 -31.79
N VAL A 649 10.27 11.50 -31.76
CA VAL A 649 10.10 12.37 -32.93
C VAL A 649 11.32 13.27 -33.08
N ASN A 650 11.94 13.25 -34.26
CA ASN A 650 12.92 14.24 -34.67
C ASN A 650 12.27 15.24 -35.64
N PRO A 651 11.93 16.45 -35.17
CA PRO A 651 11.24 17.45 -35.99
C PRO A 651 12.13 18.04 -37.10
N THR A 652 13.45 17.93 -36.98
CA THR A 652 14.40 18.47 -37.98
C THR A 652 14.51 17.54 -39.18
N SER A 653 14.68 16.24 -38.95
CA SER A 653 14.73 15.22 -40.02
C SER A 653 13.34 14.76 -40.46
N LYS A 654 12.27 15.16 -39.75
CA LYS A 654 10.89 14.70 -39.96
C LYS A 654 10.78 13.17 -39.96
N THR A 655 11.41 12.55 -38.97
CA THR A 655 11.41 11.11 -38.74
C THR A 655 10.95 10.81 -37.32
N ILE A 656 10.36 9.64 -37.11
CA ILE A 656 10.09 9.08 -35.80
C ILE A 656 10.78 7.72 -35.71
N SER A 657 11.46 7.47 -34.59
CA SER A 657 12.18 6.22 -34.36
C SER A 657 11.65 5.52 -33.12
N ALA A 658 11.56 4.20 -33.16
CA ALA A 658 11.17 3.40 -32.01
C ALA A 658 11.91 2.07 -32.00
N THR A 659 12.10 1.56 -30.79
CA THR A 659 12.64 0.22 -30.57
C THR A 659 11.51 -0.81 -30.63
N VAL A 660 11.68 -1.86 -31.42
CA VAL A 660 10.67 -2.89 -31.63
C VAL A 660 11.24 -4.27 -31.37
N GLY A 661 10.47 -5.10 -30.65
CA GLY A 661 10.85 -6.48 -30.33
C GLY A 661 10.56 -7.47 -31.45
N HIS A 662 9.98 -7.02 -32.56
CA HIS A 662 9.65 -7.85 -33.70
C HIS A 662 9.55 -7.04 -34.98
N PHE A 663 9.36 -7.69 -36.12
CA PHE A 663 8.93 -7.04 -37.35
C PHE A 663 7.43 -7.16 -37.58
N SER A 664 6.83 -6.14 -38.18
CA SER A 664 5.40 -6.05 -38.43
C SER A 664 5.15 -4.92 -39.43
N ASP A 665 3.87 -4.62 -39.62
CA ASP A 665 3.38 -3.38 -40.20
C ASP A 665 3.39 -2.29 -39.15
N TYR A 666 4.07 -1.19 -39.45
CA TYR A 666 4.15 -0.02 -38.59
C TYR A 666 3.55 1.20 -39.27
N ARG A 667 2.91 2.06 -38.49
CA ARG A 667 2.30 3.29 -38.98
C ARG A 667 2.46 4.43 -37.99
N ILE A 668 2.68 5.64 -38.52
CA ILE A 668 2.68 6.87 -37.73
C ILE A 668 1.26 7.40 -37.62
N MET A 669 0.79 7.63 -36.40
CA MET A 669 -0.51 8.26 -36.11
C MET A 669 -0.39 9.22 -34.93
N ALA A 670 -1.34 10.15 -34.79
CA ALA A 670 -1.40 11.02 -33.63
C ALA A 670 -2.34 10.42 -32.57
N ASP A 671 -1.81 10.12 -31.38
CA ASP A 671 -2.56 9.57 -30.27
C ASP A 671 -2.92 10.63 -29.24
N ARG A 672 -4.22 10.83 -29.02
CA ARG A 672 -4.77 11.74 -28.01
C ARG A 672 -5.68 11.01 -27.01
N THR A 673 -5.52 9.68 -26.86
CA THR A 673 -6.25 8.88 -25.86
C THR A 673 -5.63 8.99 -24.47
N THR A 674 -6.45 8.95 -23.41
CA THR A 674 -5.99 8.95 -22.02
C THR A 674 -5.66 7.53 -21.54
N ASP A 675 -4.38 7.17 -21.53
CA ASP A 675 -3.89 5.92 -20.93
C ASP A 675 -4.04 5.99 -19.40
N ILE A 676 -4.70 4.97 -18.80
CA ILE A 676 -4.72 4.81 -17.35
C ILE A 676 -3.78 3.69 -16.92
N GLU A 677 -2.66 4.06 -16.31
CA GLU A 677 -1.60 3.16 -15.89
C GLU A 677 -1.59 3.00 -14.36
N ARG A 678 -1.49 1.77 -13.86
CA ARG A 678 -1.30 1.52 -12.42
C ARG A 678 0.18 1.32 -12.12
N ILE A 679 0.69 2.09 -11.18
CA ILE A 679 2.06 2.02 -10.67
C ILE A 679 1.96 1.65 -9.18
N GLY A 680 2.05 0.35 -8.88
CA GLY A 680 1.88 -0.19 -7.53
C GLY A 680 2.66 -1.48 -7.31
N GLY A 681 3.25 -1.60 -6.12
CA GLY A 681 3.95 -2.79 -5.62
C GLY A 681 3.14 -3.57 -4.59
N PHE A 682 3.71 -4.65 -4.07
CA PHE A 682 3.17 -5.43 -2.95
C PHE A 682 3.03 -4.56 -1.69
N ASP A 683 4.01 -3.69 -1.46
CA ASP A 683 4.01 -2.75 -0.34
C ASP A 683 4.38 -1.31 -0.77
N ARG A 684 4.46 -0.43 0.23
CA ARG A 684 4.81 0.99 0.06
C ARG A 684 6.22 1.22 -0.45
N TYR A 685 7.17 0.34 -0.12
CA TYR A 685 8.56 0.46 -0.52
C TYR A 685 8.71 0.08 -2.00
N GLU A 686 8.10 -1.03 -2.41
CA GLU A 686 8.06 -1.45 -3.81
C GLU A 686 7.27 -0.46 -4.68
N THR A 687 6.19 0.14 -4.17
CA THR A 687 5.47 1.19 -4.90
C THR A 687 6.36 2.41 -5.16
N ALA A 688 7.12 2.87 -4.16
CA ALA A 688 8.07 3.96 -4.34
C ALA A 688 9.19 3.61 -5.36
N ILE A 689 9.69 2.36 -5.34
CA ILE A 689 10.65 1.85 -6.33
C ILE A 689 10.05 1.88 -7.74
N LYS A 690 8.83 1.38 -7.94
CA LYS A 690 8.17 1.38 -9.25
C LYS A 690 7.95 2.80 -9.79
N ILE A 691 7.57 3.74 -8.93
CA ILE A 691 7.48 5.16 -9.30
C ILE A 691 8.85 5.69 -9.75
N ALA A 692 9.93 5.34 -9.04
CA ALA A 692 11.28 5.72 -9.43
C ALA A 692 11.66 5.11 -10.79
N GLN A 693 11.41 3.82 -11.01
CA GLN A 693 11.71 3.12 -12.26
C GLN A 693 10.93 3.70 -13.45
N THR A 694 9.66 4.07 -13.27
CA THR A 694 8.84 4.66 -14.34
C THR A 694 9.33 6.05 -14.72
N TYR A 695 9.63 6.91 -13.74
CA TYR A 695 9.85 8.35 -14.00
C TYR A 695 11.31 8.79 -13.98
N PHE A 696 12.21 7.96 -13.48
CA PHE A 696 13.65 8.17 -13.41
C PHE A 696 14.41 7.04 -14.10
N ALA A 697 13.81 6.42 -15.12
CA ALA A 697 14.38 5.30 -15.90
C ALA A 697 15.78 5.57 -16.47
N SER A 698 16.12 6.83 -16.74
CA SER A 698 17.45 7.24 -17.20
C SER A 698 18.50 7.33 -16.09
N GLY A 699 18.13 7.01 -14.85
CA GLY A 699 18.96 7.18 -13.65
C GLY A 699 18.95 8.61 -13.11
N THR A 700 19.51 8.78 -11.91
CA THR A 700 19.73 10.08 -11.26
C THR A 700 20.90 10.02 -10.30
N ASP A 701 21.61 11.14 -10.16
CA ASP A 701 22.73 11.27 -9.22
C ASP A 701 22.27 11.40 -7.76
N THR A 702 20.98 11.67 -7.51
CA THR A 702 20.47 11.98 -6.18
C THR A 702 19.18 11.22 -5.87
N VAL A 703 19.07 10.72 -4.64
CA VAL A 703 17.83 10.11 -4.09
C VAL A 703 17.46 10.83 -2.79
N VAL A 704 16.17 11.04 -2.55
CA VAL A 704 15.66 11.41 -1.23
C VAL A 704 15.12 10.15 -0.55
N LEU A 705 15.55 9.89 0.69
CA LEU A 705 15.14 8.74 1.50
C LEU A 705 14.44 9.23 2.76
N THR A 706 13.24 8.74 3.03
CA THR A 706 12.48 9.07 4.24
C THR A 706 11.82 7.82 4.84
N ARG A 707 11.33 7.95 6.08
CA ARG A 707 10.58 6.90 6.76
C ARG A 707 9.25 6.63 6.04
N GLY A 708 8.93 5.35 5.82
CA GLY A 708 7.72 4.90 5.13
C GLY A 708 6.55 4.55 6.04
N ASP A 709 6.77 4.39 7.34
CA ASP A 709 5.79 4.01 8.37
C ASP A 709 5.47 5.14 9.37
N ASN A 710 6.11 6.30 9.27
CA ASN A 710 5.67 7.57 9.89
C ASN A 710 5.82 8.78 8.95
N SER A 711 4.79 9.61 8.82
CA SER A 711 4.71 10.72 7.85
C SER A 711 5.29 12.05 8.33
N ALA A 712 5.61 12.19 9.62
CA ALA A 712 5.94 13.45 10.28
C ALA A 712 7.03 14.26 9.55
N ASP A 713 8.16 13.64 9.27
CA ASP A 713 9.27 14.27 8.54
C ASP A 713 9.08 14.17 7.02
N ALA A 714 8.40 13.11 6.57
CA ALA A 714 8.32 12.69 5.18
C ALA A 714 7.56 13.68 4.28
N LEU A 715 6.44 14.24 4.74
CA LEU A 715 5.58 15.13 3.92
C LEU A 715 6.30 16.40 3.46
N THR A 716 7.25 16.88 4.25
CA THR A 716 8.02 18.10 3.93
C THR A 716 9.08 17.87 2.86
N SER A 717 9.40 16.61 2.55
CA SER A 717 10.48 16.25 1.64
C SER A 717 10.11 16.36 0.15
N VAL A 718 8.83 16.39 -0.20
CA VAL A 718 8.36 16.38 -1.60
C VAL A 718 8.92 17.57 -2.41
N PRO A 719 8.86 18.83 -1.93
CA PRO A 719 9.43 19.94 -2.67
C PRO A 719 10.97 19.86 -2.79
N LEU A 720 11.65 19.28 -1.79
CA LEU A 720 13.10 19.08 -1.83
C LEU A 720 13.48 18.03 -2.88
N ALA A 721 12.78 16.89 -2.91
CA ALA A 721 13.00 15.84 -3.89
C ALA A 721 12.84 16.37 -5.32
N LYS A 722 11.78 17.16 -5.57
CA LYS A 722 11.59 17.86 -6.85
C LYS A 722 12.74 18.82 -7.15
N LYS A 723 13.14 19.68 -6.20
CA LYS A 723 14.26 20.63 -6.39
C LYS A 723 15.56 19.92 -6.78
N LEU A 724 15.80 18.74 -6.20
CA LEU A 724 16.98 17.91 -6.46
C LEU A 724 16.86 17.05 -7.72
N ASN A 725 15.70 17.07 -8.40
CA ASN A 725 15.36 16.16 -9.48
C ASN A 725 15.63 14.68 -9.10
N ALA A 726 15.14 14.31 -7.92
CA ALA A 726 15.40 13.02 -7.28
C ALA A 726 14.08 12.30 -6.98
N PRO A 727 14.02 10.96 -7.11
CA PRO A 727 12.90 10.19 -6.57
C PRO A 727 12.94 10.20 -5.05
N LEU A 728 11.77 10.01 -4.46
CA LEU A 728 11.58 9.82 -3.03
C LEU A 728 11.34 8.33 -2.77
N LEU A 729 12.34 7.67 -2.18
CA LEU A 729 12.27 6.30 -1.73
C LEU A 729 11.96 6.23 -0.23
N LEU A 730 11.46 5.07 0.20
CA LEU A 730 10.98 4.85 1.55
C LEU A 730 11.78 3.75 2.26
N THR A 731 11.88 3.83 3.58
CA THR A 731 12.47 2.79 4.43
C THR A 731 11.71 2.68 5.76
N PRO A 732 11.65 1.48 6.39
CA PRO A 732 11.38 1.37 7.82
C PRO A 732 12.39 2.17 8.65
N HIS A 733 12.08 2.37 9.94
CA HIS A 733 12.93 3.12 10.87
C HIS A 733 14.36 2.59 10.99
N ASP A 734 14.55 1.28 11.15
CA ASP A 734 15.81 0.66 11.59
C ASP A 734 16.48 -0.24 10.56
N LYS A 735 15.79 -0.62 9.48
CA LYS A 735 16.30 -1.55 8.48
C LYS A 735 16.01 -1.06 7.07
N LEU A 736 17.07 -0.81 6.28
CA LEU A 736 16.95 -0.52 4.85
C LEU A 736 16.57 -1.79 4.08
N PRO A 737 15.42 -1.85 3.39
CA PRO A 737 15.06 -3.00 2.58
C PRO A 737 16.07 -3.18 1.45
N VAL A 738 16.42 -4.44 1.15
CA VAL A 738 17.43 -4.73 0.12
C VAL A 738 17.02 -4.18 -1.24
N GLN A 739 15.72 -4.25 -1.58
CA GLN A 739 15.20 -3.74 -2.84
C GLN A 739 15.36 -2.22 -2.97
N VAL A 740 15.25 -1.48 -1.85
CA VAL A 740 15.44 -0.02 -1.84
C VAL A 740 16.92 0.31 -2.06
N LEU A 741 17.83 -0.44 -1.43
CA LEU A 741 19.26 -0.27 -1.66
C LEU A 741 19.67 -0.61 -3.11
N ASP A 742 19.10 -1.67 -3.67
CA ASP A 742 19.35 -2.08 -5.05
C ASP A 742 18.80 -1.05 -6.04
N GLU A 743 17.65 -0.45 -5.76
CA GLU A 743 17.11 0.64 -6.58
C GLU A 743 17.99 1.89 -6.51
N ILE A 744 18.47 2.28 -5.32
CA ILE A 744 19.43 3.40 -5.16
C ILE A 744 20.66 3.18 -6.05
N LYS A 745 21.18 1.95 -6.12
CA LYS A 745 22.32 1.60 -6.98
C LYS A 745 21.95 1.60 -8.46
N THR A 746 20.79 1.04 -8.81
CA THR A 746 20.29 0.94 -10.19
C THR A 746 20.09 2.33 -10.80
N LEU A 747 19.58 3.27 -10.01
CA LEU A 747 19.46 4.68 -10.40
C LEU A 747 20.82 5.36 -10.62
N GLY A 748 21.92 4.78 -10.14
CA GLY A 748 23.26 5.37 -10.21
C GLY A 748 23.48 6.51 -9.21
N ALA A 749 22.74 6.51 -8.09
CA ALA A 749 22.76 7.59 -7.13
C ALA A 749 24.15 7.75 -6.46
N LYS A 750 24.65 8.98 -6.46
CA LYS A 750 25.91 9.37 -5.80
C LYS A 750 25.67 9.99 -4.43
N THR A 751 24.48 10.58 -4.23
CA THR A 751 24.08 11.21 -2.97
C THR A 751 22.68 10.77 -2.56
N VAL A 752 22.52 10.38 -1.29
CA VAL A 752 21.22 10.14 -0.66
C VAL A 752 20.97 11.22 0.39
N TYR A 753 19.88 11.96 0.23
CA TYR A 753 19.37 12.89 1.23
C TYR A 753 18.40 12.15 2.15
N ILE A 754 18.80 11.91 3.40
CA ILE A 754 17.92 11.34 4.41
C ILE A 754 17.14 12.47 5.07
N VAL A 755 15.83 12.52 4.87
CA VAL A 755 14.97 13.50 5.54
C VAL A 755 14.40 12.88 6.80
N GLY A 756 14.73 13.49 7.95
CA GLY A 756 14.39 13.01 9.28
C GLY A 756 15.60 12.67 10.15
N GLY A 757 15.40 12.86 11.45
CA GLY A 757 16.42 12.56 12.47
C GLY A 757 16.70 11.05 12.60
N GLU A 758 17.61 10.67 13.49
CA GLU A 758 17.94 9.25 13.74
C GLU A 758 16.75 8.46 14.30
N MET A 759 15.80 9.11 14.97
CA MET A 759 14.55 8.51 15.45
C MET A 759 13.50 8.31 14.35
N ALA A 760 13.74 8.86 13.15
CA ALA A 760 12.92 8.64 11.97
C ALA A 760 13.62 7.66 11.02
N VAL A 761 14.86 7.92 10.64
CA VAL A 761 15.66 7.01 9.83
C VAL A 761 16.97 6.78 10.56
N SER A 762 17.16 5.58 11.09
CA SER A 762 18.26 5.24 11.99
C SER A 762 19.63 5.56 11.40
N GLN A 763 20.62 5.71 12.28
CA GLN A 763 22.00 5.90 11.84
C GLN A 763 22.53 4.66 11.10
N GLN A 764 22.04 3.46 11.43
CA GLN A 764 22.39 2.21 10.75
C GLN A 764 22.04 2.25 9.26
N ILE A 765 20.88 2.78 8.88
CA ILE A 765 20.48 2.93 7.47
C ILE A 765 21.44 3.86 6.73
N ALA A 766 21.78 4.99 7.35
CA ALA A 766 22.74 5.94 6.77
C ALA A 766 24.11 5.29 6.55
N ASP A 767 24.55 4.42 7.46
CA ASP A 767 25.83 3.73 7.33
C ASP A 767 25.79 2.63 6.26
N SER A 768 24.69 1.87 6.15
CA SER A 768 24.49 0.89 5.07
C SER A 768 24.55 1.51 3.67
N VAL A 769 24.04 2.75 3.51
CA VAL A 769 24.15 3.49 2.24
C VAL A 769 25.60 3.94 1.99
N LYS A 770 26.29 4.47 3.00
CA LYS A 770 27.70 4.90 2.88
C LYS A 770 28.64 3.75 2.56
N GLU A 771 28.38 2.56 3.09
CA GLU A 771 29.16 1.35 2.79
C GLU A 771 29.18 1.00 1.31
N GLN A 772 28.18 1.44 0.54
CA GLN A 772 28.15 1.27 -0.92
C GLN A 772 28.94 2.36 -1.67
N GLY A 773 29.66 3.24 -0.97
CA GLY A 773 30.39 4.36 -1.56
C GLY A 773 29.52 5.57 -1.92
N ILE A 774 28.28 5.62 -1.43
CA ILE A 774 27.31 6.68 -1.72
C ILE A 774 27.35 7.74 -0.61
N SER A 775 27.36 9.02 -0.98
CA SER A 775 27.36 10.13 0.00
C SER A 775 26.00 10.23 0.67
N VAL A 776 25.97 10.48 1.98
CA VAL A 776 24.72 10.67 2.74
C VAL A 776 24.66 12.06 3.33
N GLN A 777 23.57 12.78 3.08
CA GLN A 777 23.26 14.07 3.69
C GLN A 777 21.97 13.96 4.52
N ARG A 778 22.06 14.16 5.83
CA ARG A 778 20.88 14.14 6.70
C ARG A 778 20.29 15.54 6.82
N VAL A 779 18.99 15.66 6.56
CA VAL A 779 18.20 16.89 6.68
C VAL A 779 17.19 16.69 7.80
N ALA A 780 17.47 17.24 8.98
CA ALA A 780 16.67 17.00 10.18
C ALA A 780 16.73 18.18 11.16
N GLY A 781 15.67 18.31 11.96
CA GLY A 781 15.65 19.14 13.16
C GLY A 781 15.48 18.30 14.43
N GLN A 782 15.20 18.98 15.55
CA GLN A 782 14.90 18.32 16.83
C GLN A 782 13.57 17.55 16.79
N ASP A 783 12.64 18.01 15.96
CA ASP A 783 11.31 17.47 15.76
C ASP A 783 10.85 17.75 14.31
N ARG A 784 9.61 17.36 14.00
CA ARG A 784 8.99 17.56 12.68
C ARG A 784 8.98 19.03 12.23
N TYR A 785 8.83 19.98 13.16
CA TYR A 785 8.83 21.41 12.85
C TYR A 785 10.25 21.88 12.48
N GLY A 786 11.26 21.40 13.22
CA GLY A 786 12.66 21.63 12.91
C GLY A 786 13.10 21.00 11.60
N THR A 787 12.65 19.78 11.29
CA THR A 787 12.91 19.12 10.00
C THR A 787 12.29 19.90 8.85
N ALA A 788 11.03 20.36 8.99
CA ALA A 788 10.37 21.21 8.01
C ALA A 788 11.17 22.51 7.75
N TYR A 789 11.64 23.16 8.81
CA TYR A 789 12.52 24.32 8.70
C TYR A 789 13.83 23.99 7.98
N ALA A 790 14.51 22.89 8.33
CA ALA A 790 15.76 22.47 7.68
C ALA A 790 15.57 22.23 6.17
N VAL A 791 14.47 21.57 5.78
CA VAL A 791 14.11 21.40 4.37
C VAL A 791 13.84 22.76 3.71
N ALA A 792 13.10 23.65 4.37
CA ALA A 792 12.79 24.98 3.85
C ALA A 792 14.06 25.83 3.60
N LYS A 793 15.09 25.72 4.45
CA LYS A 793 16.39 26.37 4.20
C LYS A 793 17.07 25.85 2.93
N LEU A 794 17.00 24.56 2.67
CA LEU A 794 17.57 23.97 1.44
C LEU A 794 16.78 24.39 0.21
N LEU A 795 15.47 24.62 0.30
CA LEU A 795 14.66 25.15 -0.79
C LEU A 795 15.02 26.61 -1.11
N GLY A 796 15.24 27.43 -0.07
CA GLY A 796 15.63 28.83 -0.20
C GLY A 796 14.42 29.76 -0.37
N TYR A 797 14.68 31.00 -0.80
CA TYR A 797 13.67 32.05 -0.89
C TYR A 797 12.65 31.80 -2.01
N THR A 798 11.37 31.76 -1.64
CA THR A 798 10.22 31.60 -2.57
C THR A 798 9.20 32.75 -2.45
N GLY A 799 9.31 33.56 -1.39
CA GLY A 799 8.29 34.53 -0.98
C GLY A 799 7.00 33.90 -0.43
N GLN A 800 6.84 32.58 -0.50
CA GLN A 800 5.62 31.87 -0.11
C GLN A 800 5.91 30.65 0.75
N ALA A 801 5.00 30.29 1.66
CA ALA A 801 5.05 29.03 2.39
C ALA A 801 3.66 28.40 2.51
N VAL A 802 3.62 27.08 2.49
CA VAL A 802 2.44 26.30 2.88
C VAL A 802 2.54 26.01 4.38
N ILE A 803 1.44 26.16 5.10
CA ILE A 803 1.32 25.80 6.52
C ILE A 803 0.19 24.78 6.67
N VAL A 804 0.54 23.64 7.27
CA VAL A 804 -0.36 22.53 7.57
C VAL A 804 -0.23 22.13 9.03
N ASN A 805 -1.21 21.41 9.58
CA ASN A 805 -1.08 20.89 10.94
C ASN A 805 -0.07 19.73 10.95
N GLY A 806 0.89 19.80 11.86
CA GLY A 806 1.93 18.81 12.05
C GLY A 806 1.47 17.55 12.77
N ASN A 807 0.20 17.34 13.11
CA ASN A 807 -0.30 16.11 13.72
C ASN A 807 -0.36 14.97 12.69
N ASP A 808 0.01 13.75 13.09
CA ASP A 808 -0.01 12.58 12.21
C ASP A 808 -1.41 12.28 11.68
N ALA A 809 -2.48 12.54 12.44
CA ALA A 809 -3.86 12.33 11.95
C ALA A 809 -4.29 13.30 10.83
N THR A 810 -3.54 14.39 10.62
CA THR A 810 -3.87 15.47 9.68
C THR A 810 -3.00 15.47 8.41
N TYR A 811 -2.19 14.42 8.19
CA TYR A 811 -1.36 14.28 6.98
C TYR A 811 -2.07 14.50 5.63
N PRO A 812 -3.38 14.20 5.43
CA PRO A 812 -4.01 14.34 4.12
C PRO A 812 -4.07 15.79 3.61
N ASP A 813 -4.10 16.78 4.51
CA ASP A 813 -4.07 18.20 4.14
C ASP A 813 -2.72 18.56 3.52
N ALA A 814 -1.62 18.03 4.07
CA ALA A 814 -0.27 18.20 3.52
C ALA A 814 -0.11 17.49 2.17
N LEU A 815 -0.60 16.26 2.04
CA LEU A 815 -0.56 15.52 0.77
C LEU A 815 -1.31 16.26 -0.34
N SER A 816 -2.49 16.83 -0.01
CA SER A 816 -3.35 17.50 -0.99
C SER A 816 -2.66 18.66 -1.72
N VAL A 817 -1.67 19.30 -1.10
CA VAL A 817 -0.94 20.45 -1.65
C VAL A 817 0.51 20.12 -2.04
N SER A 818 0.96 18.88 -1.79
CA SER A 818 2.38 18.51 -1.94
C SER A 818 2.91 18.65 -3.36
N SER A 819 2.16 18.23 -4.38
CA SER A 819 2.59 18.35 -5.78
C SER A 819 2.67 19.82 -6.23
N TRP A 820 1.68 20.63 -5.85
CA TRP A 820 1.67 22.07 -6.12
C TRP A 820 2.86 22.78 -5.44
N ALA A 821 3.09 22.48 -4.16
CA ALA A 821 4.20 23.04 -3.40
C ALA A 821 5.55 22.66 -4.03
N ALA A 822 5.69 21.41 -4.47
CA ALA A 822 6.89 20.94 -5.15
C ALA A 822 7.12 21.63 -6.51
N TYR A 823 6.08 21.78 -7.32
CA TYR A 823 6.18 22.46 -8.62
C TYR A 823 6.65 23.91 -8.45
N HIS A 824 6.06 24.64 -7.50
CA HIS A 824 6.40 26.03 -7.22
C HIS A 824 7.64 26.20 -6.33
N GLY A 825 8.24 25.10 -5.86
CA GLY A 825 9.38 25.12 -4.95
C GLY A 825 9.08 25.68 -3.57
N VAL A 826 7.79 25.74 -3.19
CA VAL A 826 7.29 26.34 -1.95
C VAL A 826 7.52 25.38 -0.77
N PRO A 827 8.12 25.82 0.34
CA PRO A 827 8.28 25.00 1.53
C PRO A 827 6.93 24.67 2.19
N ILE A 828 6.81 23.44 2.68
CA ILE A 828 5.72 23.01 3.56
C ILE A 828 6.25 23.08 5.00
N LEU A 829 5.59 23.90 5.82
CA LEU A 829 5.89 24.12 7.22
C LEU A 829 4.72 23.65 8.09
N TYR A 830 5.01 23.36 9.36
CA TYR A 830 4.01 22.86 10.30
C TYR A 830 3.57 23.92 11.32
N ALA A 831 2.28 23.93 11.63
CA ALA A 831 1.72 24.47 12.87
C ALA A 831 1.33 23.30 13.79
N ASP A 832 1.18 23.56 15.08
CA ASP A 832 0.81 22.54 16.08
C ASP A 832 -0.71 22.42 16.29
N GLY A 833 -1.50 23.19 15.53
CA GLY A 833 -2.96 23.26 15.66
C GLY A 833 -3.44 24.11 16.84
N SER A 834 -2.54 24.80 17.54
CA SER A 834 -2.88 25.75 18.60
C SER A 834 -3.22 27.14 18.05
N ASN A 835 -3.59 28.06 18.93
CA ASN A 835 -3.75 29.49 18.62
C ASN A 835 -2.41 30.23 18.50
N THR A 836 -1.29 29.51 18.47
CA THR A 836 0.07 30.07 18.37
C THR A 836 0.84 29.41 17.23
N LEU A 837 1.87 30.10 16.73
CA LEU A 837 2.75 29.56 15.71
C LEU A 837 4.03 29.04 16.38
N PRO A 838 4.47 27.78 16.09
CA PRO A 838 5.73 27.27 16.60
C PRO A 838 6.90 28.22 16.29
N VAL A 839 7.78 28.45 17.26
CA VAL A 839 8.89 29.42 17.15
C VAL A 839 9.79 29.12 15.94
N VAL A 840 10.03 27.84 15.66
CA VAL A 840 10.83 27.41 14.50
C VAL A 840 10.13 27.70 13.17
N THR A 841 8.80 27.58 13.11
CA THR A 841 8.00 27.94 11.94
C THR A 841 7.99 29.45 11.73
N ALA A 842 7.81 30.24 12.80
CA ALA A 842 7.93 31.70 12.73
C ALA A 842 9.32 32.14 12.24
N SER A 843 10.37 31.47 12.72
CA SER A 843 11.76 31.72 12.29
C SER A 843 11.97 31.38 10.82
N ALA A 844 11.40 30.26 10.34
CA ALA A 844 11.43 29.87 8.94
C ALA A 844 10.79 30.94 8.04
N LEU A 845 9.59 31.42 8.40
CA LEU A 845 8.88 32.46 7.65
C LEU A 845 9.70 33.76 7.57
N ALA A 846 10.32 34.16 8.68
CA ALA A 846 11.13 35.37 8.75
C ALA A 846 12.43 35.24 7.92
N GLU A 847 13.18 34.15 8.09
CA GLU A 847 14.46 33.96 7.39
C GLU A 847 14.26 33.80 5.87
N LEU A 848 13.18 33.13 5.47
CA LEU A 848 12.78 32.98 4.08
C LEU A 848 11.95 34.17 3.56
N ASN A 849 11.93 35.30 4.28
CA ASN A 849 11.21 36.54 3.91
C ASN A 849 9.80 36.29 3.31
N VAL A 850 9.07 35.34 3.87
CA VAL A 850 7.77 34.91 3.36
C VAL A 850 6.79 36.06 3.48
N ASN A 851 6.10 36.38 2.39
CA ASN A 851 5.13 37.47 2.31
C ASN A 851 3.72 36.99 1.95
N ARG A 852 3.54 35.70 1.69
CA ARG A 852 2.22 35.07 1.52
C ARG A 852 2.25 33.65 2.06
N THR A 853 1.22 33.27 2.80
CA THR A 853 1.09 31.92 3.34
C THR A 853 -0.19 31.26 2.90
N ILE A 854 -0.08 29.99 2.52
CA ILE A 854 -1.21 29.14 2.18
C ILE A 854 -1.48 28.22 3.37
N LEU A 855 -2.65 28.35 3.99
CA LEU A 855 -3.11 27.45 5.05
C LEU A 855 -3.91 26.32 4.41
N VAL A 856 -3.52 25.06 4.62
CA VAL A 856 -4.29 23.90 4.12
C VAL A 856 -4.81 23.11 5.31
N GLY A 857 -6.14 23.07 5.44
CA GLY A 857 -6.83 22.47 6.58
C GLY A 857 -7.87 23.42 7.22
N GLY A 858 -8.95 22.82 7.73
CA GLY A 858 -10.07 23.53 8.35
C GLY A 858 -9.71 24.19 9.68
N THR A 859 -10.60 25.03 10.20
CA THR A 859 -10.38 25.74 11.48
C THR A 859 -10.29 24.83 12.69
N ALA A 860 -10.79 23.60 12.59
CA ALA A 860 -10.65 22.58 13.64
C ALA A 860 -9.20 22.06 13.80
N VAL A 861 -8.40 22.09 12.74
CA VAL A 861 -6.99 21.63 12.76
C VAL A 861 -6.00 22.78 12.62
N LEU A 862 -6.42 23.91 12.07
CA LEU A 862 -5.63 25.14 11.97
C LEU A 862 -6.51 26.31 12.41
N PRO A 863 -6.52 26.71 13.69
CA PRO A 863 -7.42 27.73 14.22
C PRO A 863 -7.43 29.02 13.40
N GLN A 864 -8.58 29.70 13.36
CA GLN A 864 -8.74 30.93 12.58
C GLN A 864 -7.75 32.03 13.03
N SER A 865 -7.39 32.05 14.31
CA SER A 865 -6.41 32.97 14.90
C SER A 865 -5.04 32.93 14.20
N LEU A 866 -4.65 31.79 13.61
CA LEU A 866 -3.38 31.66 12.88
C LEU A 866 -3.29 32.61 11.68
N GLU A 867 -4.41 32.97 11.05
CA GLU A 867 -4.43 33.89 9.89
C GLU A 867 -3.86 35.26 10.23
N GLY A 868 -4.00 35.70 11.49
CA GLY A 868 -3.42 36.95 11.98
C GLY A 868 -1.94 36.84 12.40
N LEU A 869 -1.39 35.63 12.47
CA LEU A 869 -0.01 35.36 12.90
C LEU A 869 0.95 35.12 11.73
N VAL A 870 0.43 34.98 10.52
CA VAL A 870 1.20 34.65 9.32
C VAL A 870 1.01 35.69 8.20
N PRO A 871 2.00 35.90 7.33
CA PRO A 871 1.91 36.89 6.26
C PRO A 871 0.83 36.56 5.21
N HIS A 872 -0.17 37.43 5.06
CA HIS A 872 -1.18 37.36 3.98
C HIS A 872 -1.76 35.95 3.77
N ALA A 873 -2.38 35.41 4.82
CA ALA A 873 -2.96 34.07 4.83
C ALA A 873 -4.08 33.88 3.80
N GLU A 874 -4.03 32.77 3.07
CA GLU A 874 -5.13 32.26 2.26
C GLU A 874 -5.39 30.80 2.61
N ARG A 875 -6.64 30.43 2.91
CA ARG A 875 -7.00 29.10 3.42
C ARG A 875 -7.73 28.25 2.37
N TYR A 876 -7.33 26.99 2.27
CA TYR A 876 -8.01 25.94 1.51
C TYR A 876 -8.38 24.79 2.42
N ALA A 877 -9.68 24.52 2.57
CA ALA A 877 -10.19 23.50 3.50
C ALA A 877 -11.57 22.99 3.10
N GLY A 878 -11.78 21.68 3.20
CA GLY A 878 -13.09 21.05 3.05
C GLY A 878 -13.65 20.52 4.36
N GLN A 879 -14.81 19.85 4.28
CA GLN A 879 -15.43 19.17 5.43
C GLN A 879 -14.65 17.94 5.88
N ASP A 880 -13.93 17.31 4.95
CA ASP A 880 -13.05 16.17 5.20
C ASP A 880 -11.79 16.27 4.30
N ARG A 881 -10.92 15.26 4.39
CA ARG A 881 -9.67 15.17 3.61
C ARG A 881 -9.89 15.24 2.09
N TYR A 882 -11.01 14.73 1.61
CA TYR A 882 -11.34 14.71 0.18
C TYR A 882 -11.87 16.08 -0.26
N GLY A 883 -12.67 16.72 0.59
CA GLY A 883 -13.08 18.12 0.40
C GLY A 883 -11.89 19.08 0.41
N THR A 884 -10.91 18.92 1.30
CA THR A 884 -9.69 19.73 1.28
C THR A 884 -8.93 19.51 -0.03
N ASN A 885 -8.80 18.26 -0.48
CA ASN A 885 -8.20 17.93 -1.78
C ASN A 885 -8.93 18.65 -2.94
N VAL A 886 -10.27 18.66 -2.96
CA VAL A 886 -11.06 19.41 -3.95
C VAL A 886 -10.80 20.92 -3.89
N GLN A 887 -10.70 21.52 -2.69
CA GLN A 887 -10.40 22.96 -2.57
C GLN A 887 -9.02 23.29 -3.12
N VAL A 888 -8.01 22.46 -2.85
CA VAL A 888 -6.68 22.64 -3.42
C VAL A 888 -6.71 22.54 -4.94
N LEU A 889 -7.28 21.45 -5.50
CA LEU A 889 -7.34 21.24 -6.95
C LEU A 889 -8.12 22.33 -7.69
N SER A 890 -9.22 22.82 -7.11
CA SER A 890 -10.07 23.82 -7.75
C SER A 890 -9.59 25.26 -7.61
N LYS A 891 -8.91 25.61 -6.50
CA LYS A 891 -8.51 27.00 -6.20
C LYS A 891 -7.05 27.29 -6.51
N LEU A 892 -6.14 26.37 -6.22
CA LEU A 892 -4.74 26.50 -6.61
C LEU A 892 -4.51 26.09 -8.07
N GLN A 893 -5.49 25.42 -8.68
CA GLN A 893 -5.53 25.06 -10.10
C GLN A 893 -4.22 24.45 -10.61
N PRO A 894 -3.70 23.36 -9.98
CA PRO A 894 -2.68 22.55 -10.61
C PRO A 894 -3.15 22.09 -12.00
N ASN A 895 -2.21 21.74 -12.87
CA ASN A 895 -2.46 21.37 -14.26
C ASN A 895 -3.13 19.98 -14.34
N PRO A 896 -4.38 19.87 -14.86
CA PRO A 896 -5.08 18.59 -14.96
C PRO A 896 -4.59 17.71 -16.13
N VAL A 897 -3.63 18.17 -16.95
CA VAL A 897 -3.09 17.38 -18.08
C VAL A 897 -2.62 15.99 -17.66
N GLN A 898 -2.05 15.88 -16.46
CA GLN A 898 -1.70 14.61 -15.84
C GLN A 898 -2.36 14.52 -14.47
N ILE A 899 -2.95 13.36 -14.17
CA ILE A 899 -3.57 13.09 -12.87
C ILE A 899 -2.95 11.85 -12.23
N PHE A 900 -2.68 11.92 -10.94
CA PHE A 900 -2.28 10.81 -10.10
C PHE A 900 -3.36 10.54 -9.05
N ALA A 901 -3.97 9.35 -9.05
CA ALA A 901 -4.85 8.90 -7.98
C ALA A 901 -4.07 8.08 -6.95
N ALA A 902 -4.29 8.36 -5.67
CA ALA A 902 -3.72 7.58 -4.57
C ALA A 902 -4.73 7.47 -3.43
N SER A 903 -4.54 6.48 -2.56
CA SER A 903 -5.36 6.35 -1.35
C SER A 903 -5.26 7.59 -0.47
N GLY A 904 -6.40 8.10 -0.01
CA GLY A 904 -6.46 9.10 1.04
C GLY A 904 -6.40 8.51 2.45
N ARG A 905 -6.35 7.17 2.59
CA ARG A 905 -6.37 6.44 3.87
C ARG A 905 -4.97 6.06 4.39
N ASP A 906 -3.97 6.12 3.53
CA ASP A 906 -2.54 6.04 3.86
C ASP A 906 -1.82 7.19 3.10
N TYR A 907 -0.52 7.38 3.29
CA TYR A 907 0.24 8.50 2.71
C TYR A 907 1.40 8.10 1.81
N ALA A 908 1.94 6.90 1.96
CA ALA A 908 3.23 6.53 1.37
C ALA A 908 3.23 6.58 -0.18
N ASP A 909 2.22 6.00 -0.82
CA ASP A 909 2.10 5.98 -2.29
C ASP A 909 1.89 7.38 -2.86
N ALA A 910 0.98 8.15 -2.22
CA ALA A 910 0.69 9.53 -2.59
C ALA A 910 1.92 10.44 -2.42
N LEU A 911 2.72 10.21 -1.37
CA LEU A 911 3.92 10.97 -1.06
C LEU A 911 4.99 10.79 -2.16
N ALA A 912 5.31 9.54 -2.50
CA ALA A 912 6.28 9.24 -3.55
C ALA A 912 5.81 9.77 -4.92
N GLY A 913 4.52 9.59 -5.24
CA GLY A 913 3.96 10.10 -6.49
C GLY A 913 3.82 11.62 -6.56
N ALA A 914 3.64 12.30 -5.42
CA ALA A 914 3.55 13.76 -5.39
C ALA A 914 4.85 14.45 -5.87
N VAL A 915 6.00 13.78 -5.75
CA VAL A 915 7.27 14.28 -6.28
C VAL A 915 7.23 14.35 -7.80
N VAL A 916 6.78 13.26 -8.43
CA VAL A 916 6.63 13.18 -9.89
C VAL A 916 5.53 14.12 -10.37
N ALA A 917 4.39 14.15 -9.68
CA ALA A 917 3.32 15.10 -10.00
C ALA A 917 3.80 16.56 -9.92
N GLY A 918 4.69 16.85 -8.98
CA GLY A 918 5.33 18.16 -8.83
C GLY A 918 6.28 18.55 -9.97
N GLN A 919 6.64 17.65 -10.89
CA GLN A 919 7.45 18.00 -12.07
C GLN A 919 6.62 18.73 -13.13
N SER A 920 5.35 18.38 -13.26
CA SER A 920 4.43 18.89 -14.29
C SER A 920 3.27 19.73 -13.74
N ASN A 921 3.31 20.06 -12.44
CA ASN A 921 2.22 20.68 -11.69
C ASN A 921 0.93 19.83 -11.71
N ALA A 922 1.06 18.51 -11.79
CA ALA A 922 -0.04 17.58 -11.97
C ALA A 922 -0.95 17.47 -10.73
N TRP A 923 -2.17 16.98 -10.97
CA TRP A 923 -3.12 16.70 -9.90
C TRP A 923 -2.71 15.46 -9.11
N VAL A 924 -2.87 15.52 -7.78
CA VAL A 924 -2.91 14.34 -6.91
C VAL A 924 -4.30 14.26 -6.31
N VAL A 925 -5.07 13.26 -6.72
CA VAL A 925 -6.45 13.00 -6.27
C VAL A 925 -6.42 11.92 -5.18
N LEU A 926 -6.96 12.24 -4.00
CA LEU A 926 -7.04 11.29 -2.88
C LEU A 926 -8.36 10.51 -2.92
N THR A 927 -8.30 9.18 -2.83
CA THR A 927 -9.48 8.29 -2.95
C THR A 927 -9.86 7.57 -1.64
N ASP A 928 -11.13 7.20 -1.48
CA ASP A 928 -11.71 6.56 -0.28
C ASP A 928 -12.32 5.17 -0.56
N TYR A 929 -11.52 4.12 -0.61
CA TYR A 929 -12.02 2.80 -1.03
C TYR A 929 -13.06 2.15 -0.09
N THR A 930 -13.27 2.67 1.12
CA THR A 930 -14.26 2.15 2.09
C THR A 930 -15.61 2.87 2.03
N ASP A 931 -15.84 3.72 1.03
CA ASP A 931 -17.12 4.39 0.91
C ASP A 931 -18.26 3.40 0.65
N LYS A 932 -19.48 3.74 1.11
CA LYS A 932 -20.65 2.86 1.01
C LYS A 932 -21.04 2.52 -0.44
N ALA A 933 -20.60 3.35 -1.39
CA ALA A 933 -20.84 3.15 -2.82
C ALA A 933 -19.79 2.21 -3.46
N GLY A 934 -18.68 1.92 -2.76
CA GLY A 934 -17.58 1.13 -3.26
C GLY A 934 -16.97 1.71 -4.52
N ASN A 935 -16.84 3.03 -4.63
CA ASN A 935 -16.39 3.70 -5.85
C ASN A 935 -15.24 4.70 -5.63
N GLY A 936 -14.88 5.00 -4.40
CA GLY A 936 -13.63 5.63 -4.03
C GLY A 936 -13.54 7.15 -4.24
N LEU A 937 -14.53 7.79 -4.86
CA LEU A 937 -14.53 9.22 -5.16
C LEU A 937 -15.82 9.89 -4.65
N LYS A 938 -15.67 11.02 -3.96
CA LYS A 938 -16.82 11.85 -3.55
C LYS A 938 -17.41 12.57 -4.76
N SER A 939 -18.69 12.96 -4.68
CA SER A 939 -19.40 13.63 -5.78
C SER A 939 -18.65 14.85 -6.32
N GLU A 940 -18.14 15.70 -5.41
CA GLU A 940 -17.36 16.88 -5.77
C GLU A 940 -16.09 16.54 -6.56
N GLN A 941 -15.42 15.43 -6.22
CA GLN A 941 -14.25 14.94 -6.95
C GLN A 941 -14.64 14.42 -8.34
N THR A 942 -15.76 13.69 -8.44
CA THR A 942 -16.25 13.22 -9.74
C THR A 942 -16.65 14.37 -10.66
N ASP A 943 -17.21 15.44 -10.10
CA ASP A 943 -17.65 16.60 -10.87
C ASP A 943 -16.45 17.40 -11.40
N ILE A 944 -15.42 17.63 -10.58
CA ILE A 944 -14.23 18.34 -11.07
C ILE A 944 -13.51 17.52 -12.16
N ILE A 945 -13.35 16.20 -11.98
CA ILE A 945 -12.70 15.33 -12.99
C ILE A 945 -13.47 15.37 -14.31
N ARG A 946 -14.81 15.20 -14.25
CA ARG A 946 -15.66 15.21 -15.43
C ARG A 946 -15.63 16.57 -16.15
N ASN A 947 -15.65 17.67 -15.40
CA ASN A 947 -15.61 19.02 -15.98
C ASN A 947 -14.24 19.36 -16.62
N THR A 948 -13.17 18.68 -16.20
CA THR A 948 -11.82 18.86 -16.76
C THR A 948 -11.41 17.77 -17.74
N GLN A 949 -12.30 16.83 -18.10
CA GLN A 949 -11.96 15.66 -18.91
C GLN A 949 -11.26 16.00 -20.24
N ASP A 950 -11.63 17.09 -20.90
CA ASP A 950 -11.03 17.52 -22.17
C ASP A 950 -9.59 18.02 -22.02
N SER A 951 -9.15 18.32 -20.80
CA SER A 951 -7.78 18.75 -20.51
C SER A 951 -6.87 17.61 -20.06
N ILE A 952 -7.43 16.46 -19.69
CA ILE A 952 -6.68 15.32 -19.13
C ILE A 952 -6.09 14.51 -20.30
N LEU A 953 -4.78 14.29 -20.29
CA LEU A 953 -4.06 13.48 -21.29
C LEU A 953 -3.53 12.17 -20.72
N THR A 954 -3.12 12.14 -19.46
CA THR A 954 -2.62 10.93 -18.80
C THR A 954 -3.17 10.78 -17.40
N TYR A 955 -3.41 9.53 -17.00
CA TYR A 955 -3.89 9.19 -15.67
C TYR A 955 -3.06 8.05 -15.08
N HIS A 956 -2.57 8.22 -13.87
CA HIS A 956 -1.84 7.18 -13.15
C HIS A 956 -2.55 6.84 -11.84
N VAL A 957 -2.58 5.57 -11.50
CA VAL A 957 -3.02 5.08 -10.18
C VAL A 957 -1.79 4.64 -9.42
N LEU A 958 -1.59 5.22 -8.25
CA LEU A 958 -0.48 4.94 -7.35
C LEU A 958 -0.92 3.96 -6.27
N GLY A 959 -0.20 2.86 -6.16
CA GLY A 959 -0.49 1.80 -5.19
C GLY A 959 -1.27 0.61 -5.75
N GLY A 960 -1.26 -0.47 -4.97
CA GLY A 960 -1.93 -1.72 -5.28
C GLY A 960 -3.47 -1.62 -5.27
N LYS A 961 -4.14 -2.75 -5.57
CA LYS A 961 -5.61 -2.82 -5.61
C LYS A 961 -6.27 -2.60 -4.24
N VAL A 962 -5.55 -2.85 -3.15
CA VAL A 962 -6.03 -2.54 -1.79
C VAL A 962 -6.07 -1.03 -1.54
N ALA A 963 -5.05 -0.30 -2.02
CA ALA A 963 -4.96 1.14 -1.85
C ALA A 963 -5.96 1.90 -2.75
N VAL A 964 -6.04 1.50 -4.03
CA VAL A 964 -7.00 2.04 -5.00
C VAL A 964 -7.62 0.88 -5.77
N PRO A 965 -8.83 0.41 -5.41
CA PRO A 965 -9.42 -0.77 -6.04
C PRO A 965 -9.90 -0.53 -7.47
N ASP A 966 -10.09 -1.64 -8.19
CA ASP A 966 -10.40 -1.62 -9.62
C ASP A 966 -11.78 -1.00 -9.92
N ASN A 967 -12.69 -0.96 -8.94
CA ASN A 967 -13.95 -0.23 -9.01
C ASN A 967 -13.75 1.29 -9.12
N THR A 968 -12.82 1.84 -8.36
CA THR A 968 -12.45 3.26 -8.35
C THR A 968 -11.80 3.61 -9.68
N LEU A 969 -10.89 2.76 -10.15
CA LEU A 969 -10.29 2.87 -11.48
C LEU A 969 -11.35 2.82 -12.59
N SER A 970 -12.33 1.92 -12.49
CA SER A 970 -13.42 1.80 -13.48
C SER A 970 -14.33 3.04 -13.48
N LEU A 971 -14.60 3.63 -12.30
CA LEU A 971 -15.29 4.90 -12.21
C LEU A 971 -14.50 6.02 -12.88
N ILE A 972 -13.20 6.14 -12.59
CA ILE A 972 -12.34 7.14 -13.22
C ILE A 972 -12.37 6.97 -14.75
N LYS A 973 -12.23 5.74 -15.26
CA LYS A 973 -12.33 5.46 -16.70
C LYS A 973 -13.65 5.95 -17.28
N SER A 974 -14.76 5.72 -16.60
CA SER A 974 -16.07 6.18 -17.09
C SER A 974 -16.26 7.70 -17.04
N LEU A 975 -15.56 8.40 -16.14
CA LEU A 975 -15.55 9.86 -16.09
C LEU A 975 -14.71 10.49 -17.21
N LEU A 976 -13.76 9.74 -17.78
CA LEU A 976 -12.87 10.19 -18.85
C LEU A 976 -13.29 9.70 -20.24
N SER A 977 -14.16 8.68 -20.32
CA SER A 977 -14.72 8.18 -21.57
C SER A 977 -15.85 9.10 -22.06
N LYS A 978 -15.74 9.59 -23.30
CA LYS A 978 -16.80 10.35 -23.99
C LYS A 978 -17.98 9.48 -24.38
#